data_AF-A0A143YYA1-F1
#
_entry.id   AF-A0A143YYA1-F1
#
_cell.length_a   1.000
_cell.length_b   1.000
_cell.length_c   1.000
_cell.angle_alpha   90.00
_cell.angle_beta   90.00
_cell.angle_gamma   90.00
#
_symmetry.space_group_name_H-M   'P 1'
#
loop_
_entity.id
_entity.type
_entity.pdbx_description
1 polymer ?
#
loop_
_entity_poly.entity_id
_entity_poly.type
_entity_poly.pdbx_seq_one_letter_code
_entity_poly.pdbx_strand_id
1 'polypeptide(L)'
;MKDKFFIRNDWNESSVQAKRRVLSYQFSCVVYDEAQSHFCHYDYIVLCESDTPLSYARLINGFLSLLKVEMPQFKKHLRQYKSFENPNNLSISSKAYTKAKDKHERSYPYNKIVLVSHFNGVDLTNFYNNKKMMDQLSCMNKLSFFNGRAFNSDNYHDKLRGIRTATLIRDTMLLSSNNSSLQSLGENIGIEKLDCSDYVDRMDKLLQDDISRYVECGLSDSVISLIWTLTFNENNLNQKDIYSTVGSAAAHRIRESIKAKNRWTTDKEFNENYLSIFDVGNYYQGRNQQISDKRSLIEQDAISSFFGGRNECFSHGIFTAESGKEFLDIDLRSAYPIAMCICSNMNWNNPIDCSYNRDNTDNGKLRSEMFKFDDLGFGLVDFEFPKELAYPCIPVKSTTFNGLVFPRKGSTYANISEIKLALDMGASVTVSEGGRVVVLSTKDENDMFDAVKEFIKTRKLYEKKYGKKSGQALLQKLYANSAFGKLGQGINGKRYQNLCNNTTEMAQYSVITMPAYAAAITALVRCLVSFCMHCCEKADLKIHSVTTDGFIVAGERESVLRMLNESVKEKFPFIFEALEQAFSNSDTAFEVKHEFKTFFNSRTRANVSVGEGEGIMAKGSYRGNDVFRNLSEDAKHHFFFEALVTRTGKIRDERVSLPSYKDVVKHNKVFMNEMKVANLSFDFDFKRMIDMPTIQTNQTVLNGKLFSYDSFFTLPLETVEEYESLHKYRDSYAGCVNNRSEYANIHQKYRHLSTGTETRYNPKMNSQNEQHLDYVCKELLKMVRQGMLTDKLASLNSKDLYDLFMTNCEWDISYEAFNNAFKKGKGRKVMLDGETPLFSVIKQSLLGAS
;
A
#
# COMPACT_ATOMS: atom_id res chain seq x y z
N MET A 1 -32.01 23.87 46.76
CA MET A 1 -31.10 25.02 46.55
C MET A 1 -31.93 26.29 46.56
N LYS A 2 -31.94 27.00 47.70
CA LYS A 2 -32.34 28.39 47.80
C LYS A 2 -31.14 29.14 48.38
N ASP A 3 -30.79 30.23 47.71
CA ASP A 3 -30.02 31.38 48.14
C ASP A 3 -28.49 31.31 48.32
N LYS A 4 -27.89 32.38 47.77
CA LYS A 4 -26.56 32.98 47.98
C LYS A 4 -25.41 32.33 47.20
N PHE A 5 -24.52 33.06 46.50
CA PHE A 5 -23.89 34.34 46.81
C PHE A 5 -23.43 35.11 45.54
N PHE A 6 -23.41 36.45 45.68
CA PHE A 6 -22.77 37.47 44.85
C PHE A 6 -21.24 37.34 44.77
N ILE A 7 -20.58 37.95 43.77
CA ILE A 7 -19.28 38.68 43.90
C ILE A 7 -19.16 39.78 42.82
N ARG A 8 -18.55 40.90 43.24
CA ARG A 8 -18.28 42.19 42.58
C ARG A 8 -16.99 42.22 41.74
N ASN A 9 -16.99 43.18 40.80
CA ASN A 9 -15.92 43.87 40.05
C ASN A 9 -14.49 43.88 40.62
N ASP A 10 -13.49 43.59 39.78
CA ASP A 10 -12.65 44.54 38.99
C ASP A 10 -11.43 43.77 38.40
N TRP A 11 -10.67 44.41 37.50
CA TRP A 11 -9.24 44.19 37.15
C TRP A 11 -8.87 43.81 35.70
N ASN A 12 -7.72 44.39 35.31
CA ASN A 12 -7.25 44.87 34.00
C ASN A 12 -6.46 43.88 33.11
N GLU A 13 -6.29 44.33 31.86
CA GLU A 13 -5.66 43.75 30.66
C GLU A 13 -4.21 43.23 30.75
N SER A 14 -3.88 42.14 30.03
CA SER A 14 -3.02 42.21 28.82
C SER A 14 -2.69 40.85 28.15
N SER A 15 -2.92 40.82 26.83
CA SER A 15 -2.33 40.01 25.73
C SER A 15 -2.33 38.46 25.72
N VAL A 16 -2.98 37.92 24.66
CA VAL A 16 -2.48 36.99 23.61
C VAL A 16 -3.67 36.11 23.10
N GLN A 17 -4.22 36.47 21.93
CA GLN A 17 -5.33 35.79 21.27
C GLN A 17 -4.84 34.87 20.12
N ALA A 18 -5.15 33.57 20.22
CA ALA A 18 -5.69 32.72 19.14
C ALA A 18 -5.83 31.26 19.66
N LYS A 19 -6.95 30.91 20.29
CA LYS A 19 -7.18 29.56 20.88
C LYS A 19 -8.19 28.74 20.04
N ARG A 20 -7.84 27.48 19.74
CA ARG A 20 -8.45 26.60 18.71
C ARG A 20 -9.50 25.65 19.28
N ARG A 21 -10.58 25.35 18.53
CA ARG A 21 -11.73 24.53 18.94
C ARG A 21 -11.70 23.10 18.33
N VAL A 22 -11.47 22.07 19.15
CA VAL A 22 -11.41 20.64 18.77
C VAL A 22 -12.43 19.85 19.61
N LEU A 23 -13.08 18.84 19.02
CA LEU A 23 -14.23 18.08 19.52
C LEU A 23 -14.10 16.60 19.12
N SER A 24 -14.64 15.65 19.89
CA SER A 24 -14.62 14.22 19.54
C SER A 24 -16.02 13.68 19.17
N TYR A 25 -16.12 12.78 18.18
CA TYR A 25 -17.38 12.31 17.56
C TYR A 25 -18.15 11.27 18.39
N GLN A 26 -17.45 10.42 19.15
CA GLN A 26 -18.11 9.43 20.01
C GLN A 26 -18.92 10.11 21.12
N PHE A 27 -18.52 11.33 21.51
CA PHE A 27 -19.29 12.21 22.39
C PHE A 27 -20.49 12.82 21.67
N SER A 28 -20.39 13.12 20.37
CA SER A 28 -21.52 13.67 19.59
C SER A 28 -22.70 12.72 19.46
N CYS A 29 -22.46 11.39 19.32
CA CYS A 29 -23.54 10.40 19.25
C CYS A 29 -24.24 10.22 20.61
N VAL A 30 -23.47 10.12 21.70
CA VAL A 30 -24.02 10.05 23.07
C VAL A 30 -24.80 11.31 23.43
N VAL A 31 -24.32 12.48 22.97
CA VAL A 31 -25.02 13.75 23.17
C VAL A 31 -26.26 13.85 22.29
N TYR A 32 -26.32 13.32 21.06
CA TYR A 32 -27.46 13.54 20.17
C TYR A 32 -28.76 12.87 20.67
N ASP A 33 -28.68 11.65 21.22
CA ASP A 33 -29.87 10.91 21.68
C ASP A 33 -30.47 11.49 22.97
N GLU A 34 -29.64 11.94 23.92
CA GLU A 34 -30.13 12.57 25.16
C GLU A 34 -30.39 14.08 25.00
N ALA A 35 -29.59 14.78 24.18
CA ALA A 35 -29.75 16.22 23.98
C ALA A 35 -31.05 16.58 23.28
N GLN A 36 -31.57 15.75 22.38
CA GLN A 36 -32.84 16.08 21.72
C GLN A 36 -34.02 16.09 22.69
N SER A 37 -33.95 15.31 23.78
CA SER A 37 -34.96 15.31 24.84
C SER A 37 -34.83 16.50 25.82
N HIS A 38 -33.59 16.94 26.10
CA HIS A 38 -33.31 17.95 27.14
C HIS A 38 -33.07 19.38 26.60
N PHE A 39 -32.53 19.54 25.39
CA PHE A 39 -32.27 20.85 24.79
C PHE A 39 -33.52 21.47 24.15
N CYS A 40 -34.60 20.71 23.98
CA CYS A 40 -35.91 21.26 23.60
C CYS A 40 -36.67 21.91 24.79
N HIS A 41 -36.09 21.91 26.00
CA HIS A 41 -36.77 22.43 27.20
C HIS A 41 -36.05 23.57 27.94
N TYR A 42 -34.86 24.02 27.49
CA TYR A 42 -34.16 25.13 28.15
C TYR A 42 -33.69 26.20 27.14
N ASP A 43 -34.36 27.35 27.20
CA ASP A 43 -34.17 28.57 26.38
C ASP A 43 -32.81 29.29 26.53
N TYR A 44 -31.76 28.65 27.05
CA TYR A 44 -30.48 29.30 27.33
C TYR A 44 -29.35 28.82 26.42
N ILE A 45 -29.28 29.40 25.21
CA ILE A 45 -28.08 29.35 24.36
C ILE A 45 -27.08 30.40 24.84
N VAL A 46 -26.16 30.00 25.71
CA VAL A 46 -24.93 30.74 25.99
C VAL A 46 -23.72 29.88 25.62
N LEU A 47 -23.43 29.81 24.32
CA LEU A 47 -22.11 29.39 23.84
C LEU A 47 -21.16 30.58 24.03
N CYS A 48 -20.68 30.77 25.25
CA CYS A 48 -19.62 31.75 25.54
C CYS A 48 -18.32 31.33 24.84
N GLU A 49 -17.77 32.26 24.06
CA GLU A 49 -16.39 32.28 23.61
C GLU A 49 -15.45 32.06 24.80
N SER A 50 -15.01 30.82 24.96
CA SER A 50 -14.10 30.42 26.03
C SER A 50 -13.29 29.23 25.55
N ASP A 51 -12.09 29.12 26.09
CA ASP A 51 -11.10 28.12 25.71
C ASP A 51 -11.67 26.72 25.80
N THR A 52 -11.70 26.08 24.65
CA THR A 52 -12.49 24.88 24.38
C THR A 52 -12.21 23.72 25.33
N PRO A 53 -10.97 23.46 25.81
CA PRO A 53 -10.73 22.40 26.79
C PRO A 53 -11.47 22.63 28.12
N LEU A 54 -11.55 23.87 28.61
CA LEU A 54 -12.16 24.18 29.91
C LEU A 54 -13.68 24.20 29.82
N SER A 55 -14.23 24.69 28.71
CA SER A 55 -15.68 24.71 28.44
C SER A 55 -16.21 23.30 28.20
N TYR A 56 -15.44 22.43 27.52
CA TYR A 56 -15.76 21.02 27.40
C TYR A 56 -15.57 20.23 28.69
N ALA A 57 -14.51 20.50 29.47
CA ALA A 57 -14.36 19.89 30.79
C ALA A 57 -15.53 20.25 31.71
N ARG A 58 -16.09 21.47 31.59
CA ARG A 58 -17.31 21.89 32.30
C ARG A 58 -18.58 21.24 31.76
N LEU A 59 -18.70 21.07 30.44
CA LEU A 59 -19.85 20.41 29.81
C LEU A 59 -19.87 18.90 30.12
N ILE A 60 -18.71 18.24 30.02
CA ILE A 60 -18.49 16.85 30.43
C ILE A 60 -18.68 16.70 31.94
N ASN A 61 -18.13 17.58 32.79
CA ASN A 61 -18.40 17.52 34.23
C ASN A 61 -19.89 17.75 34.54
N GLY A 62 -20.57 18.63 33.81
CA GLY A 62 -22.01 18.85 33.93
C GLY A 62 -22.81 17.60 33.56
N PHE A 63 -22.47 16.97 32.44
CA PHE A 63 -23.10 15.74 31.98
C PHE A 63 -22.81 14.53 32.89
N LEU A 64 -21.55 14.34 33.29
CA LEU A 64 -21.13 13.35 34.29
C LEU A 64 -21.82 13.56 35.64
N SER A 65 -22.01 14.81 36.06
CA SER A 65 -22.75 15.15 37.29
C SER A 65 -24.25 14.86 37.18
N LEU A 66 -24.82 15.01 35.97
CA LEU A 66 -26.20 14.66 35.64
C LEU A 66 -26.42 13.15 35.65
N LEU A 67 -25.46 12.39 35.11
CA LEU A 67 -25.48 10.92 35.06
C LEU A 67 -24.97 10.24 36.34
N LYS A 68 -24.48 11.02 37.32
CA LYS A 68 -23.82 10.52 38.55
C LYS A 68 -22.62 9.59 38.29
N VAL A 69 -21.95 9.77 37.16
CA VAL A 69 -20.78 8.98 36.76
C VAL A 69 -19.50 9.67 37.23
N GLU A 70 -18.67 8.99 38.03
CA GLU A 70 -17.36 9.50 38.45
C GLU A 70 -16.23 8.96 37.56
N MET A 71 -15.43 9.85 36.95
CA MET A 71 -14.21 9.48 36.22
C MET A 71 -12.95 10.14 36.79
N PRO A 72 -12.32 9.56 37.84
CA PRO A 72 -11.17 10.14 38.53
C PRO A 72 -9.93 10.31 37.63
N GLN A 73 -9.70 9.35 36.74
CA GLN A 73 -8.59 9.34 35.79
C GLN A 73 -8.61 10.53 34.82
N PHE A 74 -9.80 10.91 34.35
CA PHE A 74 -10.01 12.07 33.48
C PHE A 74 -9.66 13.39 34.19
N LYS A 75 -10.12 13.56 35.44
CA LYS A 75 -9.81 14.74 36.26
C LYS A 75 -8.30 14.87 36.54
N LYS A 76 -7.58 13.75 36.69
CA LYS A 76 -6.13 13.73 36.94
C LYS A 76 -5.31 14.16 35.72
N HIS A 77 -5.66 13.71 34.51
CA HIS A 77 -4.94 14.07 33.27
C HIS A 77 -5.20 15.51 32.84
N LEU A 78 -6.43 16.01 32.96
CA LEU A 78 -6.75 17.41 32.68
C LEU A 78 -5.93 18.39 33.54
N ARG A 79 -5.65 18.04 34.80
CA ARG A 79 -4.79 18.81 35.72
C ARG A 79 -3.32 18.91 35.28
N GLN A 80 -2.88 18.14 34.29
CA GLN A 80 -1.51 18.22 33.75
C GLN A 80 -1.38 19.28 32.64
N TYR A 81 -2.49 19.67 32.00
CA TYR A 81 -2.55 20.72 30.98
C TYR A 81 -2.72 22.13 31.59
N LYS A 82 -2.06 22.37 32.74
CA LYS A 82 -2.18 23.55 33.62
C LYS A 82 -1.87 24.92 33.00
N SER A 83 -1.35 24.99 31.77
CA SER A 83 -1.15 26.25 31.04
C SER A 83 -2.45 26.97 30.67
N PHE A 84 -3.61 26.34 30.92
CA PHE A 84 -4.94 26.89 30.67
C PHE A 84 -5.70 27.32 31.93
N GLU A 85 -5.10 27.21 33.13
CA GLU A 85 -5.76 27.49 34.42
C GLU A 85 -5.73 28.95 34.86
N ASN A 86 -5.26 29.92 34.05
CA ASN A 86 -5.31 31.33 34.43
C ASN A 86 -6.54 32.05 33.80
N PRO A 87 -7.69 32.14 34.51
CA PRO A 87 -8.88 32.83 34.02
C PRO A 87 -8.67 34.34 33.81
N ASN A 88 -7.57 34.92 34.31
CA ASN A 88 -7.30 36.36 34.23
C ASN A 88 -6.84 36.87 32.85
N ASN A 89 -6.61 35.99 31.86
CA ASN A 89 -6.21 36.40 30.49
C ASN A 89 -7.39 36.49 29.49
N LEU A 90 -8.64 36.40 29.95
CA LEU A 90 -9.84 36.42 29.10
C LEU A 90 -10.58 37.77 29.19
N SER A 91 -10.01 38.82 28.58
CA SER A 91 -10.75 40.05 28.29
C SER A 91 -10.74 40.32 26.77
N ILE A 92 -11.80 39.94 26.06
CA ILE A 92 -12.09 40.54 24.76
C ILE A 92 -12.95 41.77 25.04
N SER A 93 -12.39 42.96 24.86
CA SER A 93 -13.11 44.20 25.12
C SER A 93 -14.30 44.33 24.14
N SER A 94 -15.46 44.69 24.69
CA SER A 94 -16.69 45.01 23.94
C SER A 94 -16.50 46.09 22.85
N LYS A 95 -15.37 46.82 22.88
CA LYS A 95 -14.98 47.81 21.86
C LYS A 95 -14.60 47.19 20.52
N ALA A 96 -14.09 45.95 20.46
CA ALA A 96 -13.73 45.28 19.22
C ALA A 96 -14.97 44.88 18.38
N TYR A 97 -16.06 44.48 19.04
CA TYR A 97 -17.33 44.14 18.40
C TYR A 97 -18.01 45.36 17.78
N THR A 98 -17.87 46.52 18.42
CA THR A 98 -18.52 47.76 17.97
C THR A 98 -17.80 48.37 16.77
N LYS A 99 -16.45 48.31 16.72
CA LYS A 99 -15.66 48.82 15.57
C LYS A 99 -15.83 48.02 14.27
N ALA A 100 -16.20 46.74 14.35
CA ALA A 100 -16.45 45.91 13.16
C ALA A 100 -17.77 46.24 12.45
N LYS A 101 -18.66 47.00 13.09
CA LYS A 101 -19.96 47.39 12.54
C LYS A 101 -19.88 48.60 11.59
N ASP A 102 -18.86 49.45 11.76
CA ASP A 102 -18.73 50.73 11.04
C ASP A 102 -17.86 50.68 9.77
N LYS A 103 -17.26 49.52 9.44
CA LYS A 103 -16.59 49.33 8.14
C LYS A 103 -17.38 48.36 7.29
N HIS A 104 -17.82 48.85 6.12
CA HIS A 104 -18.60 48.18 5.09
C HIS A 104 -17.90 46.98 4.39
N GLU A 105 -17.12 46.17 5.10
CA GLU A 105 -16.61 44.89 4.61
C GLU A 105 -17.20 43.75 5.43
N ARG A 106 -18.29 43.15 4.91
CA ARG A 106 -18.90 41.94 5.46
C ARG A 106 -17.94 40.74 5.38
N SER A 107 -17.00 40.63 6.31
CA SER A 107 -16.30 39.37 6.60
C SER A 107 -16.76 38.87 7.97
N TYR A 108 -17.67 37.90 7.97
CA TYR A 108 -18.08 37.23 9.20
C TYR A 108 -16.93 36.35 9.70
N PRO A 109 -16.60 36.34 11.00
CA PRO A 109 -15.55 35.48 11.54
C PRO A 109 -15.97 34.01 11.37
N TYR A 110 -15.20 33.25 10.58
CA TYR A 110 -15.40 31.80 10.46
C TYR A 110 -14.96 31.11 11.76
N ASN A 111 -15.90 30.50 12.48
CA ASN A 111 -15.57 29.62 13.59
C ASN A 111 -15.20 28.24 13.05
N LYS A 112 -13.93 27.84 13.15
CA LYS A 112 -13.47 26.52 12.70
C LYS A 112 -13.57 25.51 13.83
N ILE A 113 -14.30 24.41 13.60
CA ILE A 113 -14.47 23.30 14.54
C ILE A 113 -13.79 22.07 13.95
N VAL A 114 -12.94 21.38 14.72
CA VAL A 114 -12.35 20.09 14.30
C VAL A 114 -13.00 18.97 15.10
N LEU A 115 -13.76 18.11 14.44
CA LEU A 115 -14.30 16.88 14.98
C LEU A 115 -13.30 15.74 14.76
N VAL A 116 -13.10 14.91 15.76
CA VAL A 116 -12.11 13.83 15.77
C VAL A 116 -12.76 12.53 16.22
N SER A 117 -12.50 11.42 15.56
CA SER A 117 -12.80 10.09 16.13
C SER A 117 -11.76 9.09 15.69
N HIS A 118 -11.75 7.95 16.35
CA HIS A 118 -11.00 6.79 15.91
C HIS A 118 -11.90 5.93 15.03
N PHE A 119 -11.51 5.73 13.76
CA PHE A 119 -12.30 4.96 12.81
C PHE A 119 -13.67 5.57 12.52
N ASN A 120 -13.64 6.83 12.06
CA ASN A 120 -14.81 7.69 11.94
C ASN A 120 -15.92 7.20 10.98
N GLY A 121 -15.66 6.19 10.14
CA GLY A 121 -16.66 5.71 9.19
C GLY A 121 -17.92 5.14 9.84
N VAL A 122 -17.80 4.48 10.99
CA VAL A 122 -18.94 3.97 11.75
C VAL A 122 -19.74 5.14 12.32
N ASP A 123 -19.07 6.06 13.02
CA ASP A 123 -19.72 7.21 13.66
C ASP A 123 -20.48 8.08 12.66
N LEU A 124 -19.86 8.35 11.49
CA LEU A 124 -20.44 9.24 10.49
C LEU A 124 -21.71 8.67 9.84
N THR A 125 -21.84 7.35 9.79
CA THR A 125 -23.07 6.71 9.29
C THR A 125 -24.26 6.85 10.23
N ASN A 126 -24.04 7.16 11.51
CA ASN A 126 -25.11 7.31 12.51
C ASN A 126 -25.69 8.74 12.56
N PHE A 127 -25.17 9.70 11.78
CA PHE A 127 -25.71 11.06 11.76
C PHE A 127 -27.07 11.13 11.06
N TYR A 128 -28.01 11.90 11.63
CA TYR A 128 -29.35 12.14 11.07
C TYR A 128 -29.34 12.58 9.60
N ASN A 129 -28.35 13.39 9.20
CA ASN A 129 -28.11 13.83 7.82
C ASN A 129 -26.82 13.22 7.23
N ASN A 130 -26.54 11.96 7.54
CA ASN A 130 -25.31 11.27 7.12
C ASN A 130 -25.01 11.46 5.63
N LYS A 131 -25.99 11.29 4.74
CA LYS A 131 -25.81 11.35 3.28
C LYS A 131 -25.28 12.71 2.83
N LYS A 132 -25.92 13.80 3.27
CA LYS A 132 -25.51 15.17 2.93
C LYS A 132 -24.12 15.52 3.49
N MET A 133 -23.78 15.01 4.67
CA MET A 133 -22.47 15.21 5.27
C MET A 133 -21.39 14.40 4.53
N MET A 134 -21.67 13.13 4.27
CA MET A 134 -20.84 12.16 3.56
C MET A 134 -20.55 12.60 2.12
N ASP A 135 -21.53 13.18 1.44
CA ASP A 135 -21.39 13.82 0.12
C ASP A 135 -20.46 15.06 0.14
N GLN A 136 -19.95 15.47 1.30
CA GLN A 136 -19.00 16.58 1.43
C GLN A 136 -17.62 16.14 1.93
N LEU A 137 -17.43 14.86 2.22
CA LEU A 137 -16.17 14.30 2.72
C LEU A 137 -15.33 13.68 1.59
N SER A 138 -14.02 13.68 1.79
CA SER A 138 -13.08 12.95 0.93
C SER A 138 -12.61 11.66 1.64
N CYS A 139 -12.30 10.65 0.83
CA CYS A 139 -11.85 9.35 1.32
C CYS A 139 -10.41 9.12 0.83
N MET A 140 -9.48 8.88 1.75
CA MET A 140 -8.06 8.64 1.39
C MET A 140 -7.75 7.16 1.20
N ASN A 141 -8.40 6.31 2.01
CA ASN A 141 -8.32 4.85 1.99
C ASN A 141 -9.73 4.29 2.12
N LYS A 142 -9.98 3.02 1.76
CA LYS A 142 -11.31 2.38 1.71
C LYS A 142 -12.22 2.58 2.94
N LEU A 143 -11.69 2.95 4.11
CA LEU A 143 -12.36 2.90 5.41
C LEU A 143 -12.32 4.20 6.25
N SER A 144 -11.64 5.27 5.81
CA SER A 144 -11.48 6.51 6.62
C SER A 144 -11.91 7.79 5.90
N PHE A 145 -12.60 8.67 6.62
CA PHE A 145 -12.98 10.01 6.17
C PHE A 145 -12.02 11.08 6.63
N PHE A 146 -11.81 12.06 5.78
CA PHE A 146 -11.25 13.34 6.18
C PHE A 146 -11.82 14.45 5.29
N ASN A 147 -11.88 15.64 5.86
CA ASN A 147 -12.19 16.83 5.09
C ASN A 147 -10.94 17.36 4.41
N GLY A 148 -10.97 17.40 3.07
CA GLY A 148 -10.05 18.21 2.26
C GLY A 148 -10.35 19.71 2.37
N ARG A 149 -11.62 20.07 2.62
CA ARG A 149 -12.09 21.44 2.94
C ARG A 149 -13.14 21.39 4.04
N ALA A 150 -13.23 22.43 4.86
CA ALA A 150 -14.27 22.51 5.88
C ALA A 150 -15.65 22.67 5.22
N PHE A 151 -16.66 21.95 5.69
CA PHE A 151 -18.03 22.19 5.26
C PHE A 151 -18.71 23.21 6.17
N ASN A 152 -19.57 24.03 5.57
CA ASN A 152 -20.38 24.97 6.31
C ASN A 152 -21.58 24.21 6.88
N SER A 153 -21.77 24.26 8.19
CA SER A 153 -23.03 23.81 8.78
C SER A 153 -24.07 24.90 8.59
N ASP A 154 -25.13 24.61 7.83
CA ASP A 154 -26.29 25.48 7.72
C ASP A 154 -27.17 25.31 8.97
N ASN A 155 -26.71 25.79 10.12
CA ASN A 155 -27.55 25.84 11.31
C ASN A 155 -28.55 27.02 11.18
N TYR A 156 -29.84 26.72 11.38
CA TYR A 156 -30.94 27.70 11.26
C TYR A 156 -30.75 28.90 12.22
N HIS A 157 -30.21 28.66 13.42
CA HIS A 157 -29.86 29.70 14.39
C HIS A 157 -28.63 30.55 14.00
N ASP A 158 -27.66 29.99 13.28
CA ASP A 158 -26.45 30.71 12.83
C ASP A 158 -26.77 31.71 11.71
N LYS A 159 -27.78 31.43 10.87
CA LYS A 159 -28.31 32.39 9.89
C LYS A 159 -28.89 33.66 10.53
N LEU A 160 -29.52 33.53 11.70
CA LEU A 160 -30.10 34.66 12.45
C LEU A 160 -29.01 35.55 13.11
N ARG A 161 -27.82 34.99 13.38
CA ARG A 161 -26.70 35.71 14.03
C ARG A 161 -25.53 36.06 13.08
N GLY A 162 -25.58 35.61 11.82
CA GLY A 162 -24.54 35.84 10.82
C GLY A 162 -23.25 35.04 11.03
N ILE A 163 -23.22 34.05 11.91
CA ILE A 163 -22.00 33.27 12.20
C ILE A 163 -21.87 32.15 11.16
N ARG A 164 -20.69 32.04 10.52
CA ARG A 164 -20.38 30.89 9.65
C ARG A 164 -19.45 29.93 10.38
N THR A 165 -19.90 28.69 10.56
CA THR A 165 -19.13 27.66 11.24
C THR A 165 -18.59 26.65 10.23
N ALA A 166 -17.28 26.47 10.20
CA ALA A 166 -16.54 25.60 9.29
C ALA A 166 -16.09 24.34 10.03
N THR A 167 -16.65 23.18 9.69
CA THR A 167 -16.38 21.92 10.38
C THR A 167 -15.36 21.06 9.61
N LEU A 168 -14.30 20.63 10.30
CA LEU A 168 -13.32 19.65 9.82
C LEU A 168 -13.53 18.31 10.53
N ILE A 169 -13.28 17.22 9.82
CA ILE A 169 -13.28 15.87 10.39
C ILE A 169 -11.87 15.28 10.30
N ARG A 170 -11.42 14.64 11.38
CA ARG A 170 -10.15 13.94 11.51
C ARG A 170 -10.36 12.52 12.04
N ASP A 171 -9.64 11.58 11.46
CA ASP A 171 -9.59 10.20 11.90
C ASP A 171 -8.26 9.95 12.60
N THR A 172 -8.28 9.62 13.89
CA THR A 172 -7.05 9.33 14.65
C THR A 172 -6.36 8.07 14.17
N MET A 173 -7.05 7.16 13.48
CA MET A 173 -6.43 6.02 12.84
C MET A 173 -5.40 6.47 11.79
N LEU A 174 -5.70 7.54 11.04
CA LEU A 174 -4.78 8.15 10.07
C LEU A 174 -3.66 8.98 10.73
N LEU A 175 -3.74 9.22 12.04
CA LEU A 175 -2.77 9.92 12.88
C LEU A 175 -2.03 8.95 13.82
N SER A 176 -2.16 7.64 13.60
CA SER A 176 -1.56 6.59 14.40
C SER A 176 -0.53 5.78 13.61
N SER A 177 0.37 5.10 14.30
CA SER A 177 1.23 4.08 13.67
C SER A 177 0.41 2.86 13.28
N ASN A 178 0.62 2.29 12.10
CA ASN A 178 0.06 0.99 11.68
C ASN A 178 -1.46 0.80 11.84
N ASN A 179 -2.27 1.87 11.85
CA ASN A 179 -3.68 1.80 12.22
C ASN A 179 -3.90 1.13 13.60
N SER A 180 -3.06 1.50 14.57
CA SER A 180 -3.17 1.04 15.97
C SER A 180 -4.59 1.17 16.49
N SER A 181 -5.02 0.19 17.30
CA SER A 181 -6.30 0.25 17.98
C SER A 181 -6.38 1.45 18.93
N LEU A 182 -7.60 1.91 19.21
CA LEU A 182 -7.82 2.98 20.18
C LEU A 182 -7.26 2.65 21.56
N GLN A 183 -7.34 1.38 21.97
CA GLN A 183 -6.73 0.91 23.22
C GLN A 183 -5.22 1.16 23.22
N SER A 184 -4.53 0.77 22.14
CA SER A 184 -3.10 1.02 22.01
C SER A 184 -2.78 2.52 22.03
N LEU A 185 -3.63 3.37 21.43
CA LEU A 185 -3.47 4.82 21.53
C LEU A 185 -3.59 5.30 22.98
N GLY A 186 -4.57 4.80 23.73
CA GLY A 186 -4.77 5.06 25.15
C GLY A 186 -3.55 4.70 25.99
N GLU A 187 -3.05 3.47 25.85
CA GLU A 187 -1.84 2.99 26.52
C GLU A 187 -0.63 3.91 26.26
N ASN A 188 -0.47 4.37 25.02
CA ASN A 188 0.63 5.27 24.65
C ASN A 188 0.55 6.66 25.32
N ILE A 189 -0.64 7.14 25.67
CA ILE A 189 -0.86 8.42 26.37
C ILE A 189 -1.13 8.25 27.87
N GLY A 190 -1.05 7.01 28.37
CA GLY A 190 -1.29 6.67 29.77
C GLY A 190 -2.76 6.74 30.20
N ILE A 191 -3.70 6.50 29.27
CA ILE A 191 -5.14 6.44 29.53
C ILE A 191 -5.64 5.03 29.20
N GLU A 192 -6.06 4.30 30.23
CA GLU A 192 -6.65 2.97 30.05
C GLU A 192 -8.02 3.07 29.39
N LYS A 193 -8.22 2.29 28.31
CA LYS A 193 -9.51 2.19 27.64
C LYS A 193 -10.43 1.33 28.50
N LEU A 194 -11.68 1.78 28.71
CA LEU A 194 -12.66 0.95 29.39
C LEU A 194 -13.01 -0.29 28.55
N ASP A 195 -13.06 -1.44 29.21
CA ASP A 195 -13.36 -2.70 28.55
C ASP A 195 -14.86 -2.90 28.36
N CYS A 196 -15.27 -2.97 27.10
CA CYS A 196 -16.64 -3.18 26.65
C CYS A 196 -16.68 -4.36 25.65
N SER A 197 -15.68 -5.24 25.70
CA SER A 197 -15.44 -6.35 24.76
C SER A 197 -16.65 -7.29 24.63
N ASP A 198 -17.39 -7.53 25.72
CA ASP A 198 -18.59 -8.38 25.75
C ASP A 198 -19.70 -7.92 24.77
N TYR A 199 -19.71 -6.64 24.38
CA TYR A 199 -20.78 -6.03 23.58
C TYR A 199 -20.30 -5.40 22.27
N VAL A 200 -19.03 -5.60 21.86
CA VAL A 200 -18.45 -4.92 20.69
C VAL A 200 -19.27 -5.12 19.40
N ASP A 201 -19.82 -6.32 19.20
CA ASP A 201 -20.66 -6.64 18.04
C ASP A 201 -22.14 -6.26 18.22
N ARG A 202 -22.56 -5.90 19.45
CA ARG A 202 -23.94 -5.60 19.84
C ARG A 202 -24.03 -4.46 20.86
N MET A 203 -23.48 -3.29 20.49
CA MET A 203 -23.56 -2.08 21.31
C MET A 203 -25.00 -1.60 21.53
N ASP A 204 -25.93 -1.99 20.66
CA ASP A 204 -27.37 -1.81 20.84
C ASP A 204 -27.92 -2.55 22.06
N LYS A 205 -27.38 -3.73 22.38
CA LYS A 205 -27.73 -4.45 23.61
C LYS A 205 -27.13 -3.79 24.84
N LEU A 206 -25.86 -3.35 24.78
CA LEU A 206 -25.24 -2.62 25.91
C LEU A 206 -26.04 -1.38 26.29
N LEU A 207 -26.55 -0.63 25.31
CA LEU A 207 -27.42 0.53 25.56
C LEU A 207 -28.70 0.15 26.31
N GLN A 208 -29.28 -1.02 26.02
CA GLN A 208 -30.49 -1.52 26.68
C GLN A 208 -30.21 -2.10 28.07
N ASP A 209 -29.11 -2.84 28.20
CA ASP A 209 -28.77 -3.63 29.38
C ASP A 209 -28.07 -2.78 30.46
N ASP A 210 -27.19 -1.85 30.06
CA ASP A 210 -26.39 -0.99 30.96
C ASP A 210 -26.00 0.33 30.27
N ILE A 211 -26.92 1.30 30.32
CA ILE A 211 -26.74 2.64 29.73
C ILE A 211 -25.55 3.39 30.36
N SER A 212 -25.28 3.20 31.65
CA SER A 212 -24.15 3.86 32.33
C SER A 212 -22.82 3.37 31.74
N ARG A 213 -22.65 2.05 31.61
CA ARG A 213 -21.47 1.47 30.97
C ARG A 213 -21.38 1.87 29.51
N TYR A 214 -22.49 1.88 28.76
CA TYR A 214 -22.51 2.37 27.37
C TYR A 214 -21.94 3.79 27.24
N VAL A 215 -22.40 4.71 28.09
CA VAL A 215 -21.96 6.11 28.09
C VAL A 215 -20.49 6.23 28.51
N GLU A 216 -20.07 5.50 29.55
CA GLU A 216 -18.68 5.49 30.01
C GLU A 216 -17.71 4.99 28.93
N CYS A 217 -18.08 3.93 28.19
CA CYS A 217 -17.32 3.42 27.04
C CYS A 217 -17.15 4.51 25.97
N GLY A 218 -18.26 5.15 25.56
CA GLY A 218 -18.24 6.22 24.55
C GLY A 218 -17.42 7.44 24.98
N LEU A 219 -17.47 7.80 26.26
CA LEU A 219 -16.68 8.88 26.84
C LEU A 219 -15.18 8.55 26.87
N SER A 220 -14.81 7.35 27.31
CA SER A 220 -13.41 6.90 27.35
C SER A 220 -12.79 6.97 25.94
N ASP A 221 -13.48 6.41 24.95
CA ASP A 221 -13.01 6.40 23.56
C ASP A 221 -12.87 7.82 22.98
N SER A 222 -13.81 8.70 23.32
CA SER A 222 -13.80 10.10 22.91
C SER A 222 -12.59 10.84 23.48
N VAL A 223 -12.31 10.64 24.77
CA VAL A 223 -11.20 11.28 25.49
C VAL A 223 -9.88 10.81 24.91
N ILE A 224 -9.70 9.51 24.70
CA ILE A 224 -8.47 8.96 24.10
C ILE A 224 -8.25 9.58 22.72
N SER A 225 -9.28 9.62 21.87
CA SER A 225 -9.20 10.22 20.54
C SER A 225 -8.81 11.70 20.57
N LEU A 226 -9.38 12.48 21.49
CA LEU A 226 -9.08 13.90 21.65
C LEU A 226 -7.66 14.13 22.15
N ILE A 227 -7.27 13.48 23.24
CA ILE A 227 -5.94 13.65 23.85
C ILE A 227 -4.86 13.20 22.88
N TRP A 228 -5.04 12.06 22.21
CA TRP A 228 -4.12 11.62 21.15
C TRP A 228 -3.92 12.68 20.07
N THR A 229 -5.01 13.30 19.61
CA THR A 229 -4.95 14.33 18.56
C THR A 229 -4.25 15.60 19.03
N LEU A 230 -4.48 16.01 20.28
CA LEU A 230 -3.78 17.17 20.86
C LEU A 230 -2.29 16.89 20.99
N THR A 231 -1.90 15.74 21.56
CA THR A 231 -0.50 15.31 21.66
C THR A 231 0.15 15.17 20.28
N PHE A 232 -0.57 14.63 19.29
CA PHE A 232 -0.11 14.57 17.91
C PHE A 232 0.15 15.99 17.38
N ASN A 233 -0.75 16.94 17.60
CA ASN A 233 -0.60 18.30 17.12
C ASN A 233 0.56 19.06 17.80
N GLU A 234 0.74 18.87 19.11
CA GLU A 234 1.88 19.40 19.87
C GLU A 234 3.21 18.93 19.29
N ASN A 235 3.33 17.63 18.98
CA ASN A 235 4.51 17.05 18.35
C ASN A 235 4.72 17.48 16.89
N ASN A 236 3.77 18.19 16.28
CA ASN A 236 3.84 18.68 14.90
C ASN A 236 3.78 20.21 14.84
N LEU A 237 4.52 20.89 15.72
CA LEU A 237 4.72 22.35 15.69
C LEU A 237 3.44 23.15 15.95
N ASN A 238 2.46 22.59 16.66
CA ASN A 238 1.22 23.26 17.04
C ASN A 238 0.56 23.97 15.86
N GLN A 239 0.32 23.26 14.78
CA GLN A 239 -0.15 23.82 13.51
C GLN A 239 -1.60 24.29 13.58
N LYS A 240 -1.92 25.41 12.89
CA LYS A 240 -3.25 26.05 12.95
C LYS A 240 -4.37 25.08 12.66
N ASP A 241 -4.10 24.17 11.72
CA ASP A 241 -4.98 23.08 11.36
C ASP A 241 -4.32 21.75 11.69
N ILE A 242 -5.08 20.84 12.32
CA ILE A 242 -4.65 19.46 12.54
C ILE A 242 -4.53 18.77 11.18
N TYR A 243 -3.41 18.07 10.96
CA TYR A 243 -3.18 17.29 9.74
C TYR A 243 -4.20 16.17 9.56
N SER A 244 -4.47 15.81 8.31
CA SER A 244 -5.35 14.68 7.99
C SER A 244 -4.65 13.32 8.06
N THR A 245 -3.31 13.29 7.98
CA THR A 245 -2.51 12.06 8.06
C THR A 245 -1.14 12.32 8.68
N VAL A 246 -0.53 11.24 9.20
CA VAL A 246 0.90 11.20 9.54
C VAL A 246 1.77 11.62 8.35
N GLY A 247 1.45 11.19 7.13
CA GLY A 247 2.23 11.56 5.95
C GLY A 247 2.19 13.05 5.62
N SER A 248 1.04 13.71 5.73
CA SER A 248 0.93 15.15 5.54
C SER A 248 1.71 15.93 6.60
N ALA A 249 1.68 15.44 7.85
CA ALA A 249 2.48 15.99 8.94
C ALA A 249 3.99 15.80 8.70
N ALA A 250 4.41 14.62 8.22
CA ALA A 250 5.81 14.33 7.86
C ALA A 250 6.35 15.31 6.81
N ALA A 251 5.61 15.48 5.71
CA ALA A 251 5.99 16.37 4.62
C ALA A 251 6.12 17.83 5.07
N HIS A 252 5.19 18.27 5.93
CA HIS A 252 5.26 19.60 6.48
C HIS A 252 6.47 19.78 7.40
N ARG A 253 6.75 18.85 8.31
CA ARG A 253 7.94 18.92 9.18
C ARG A 253 9.24 18.99 8.37
N ILE A 254 9.35 18.22 7.29
CA ILE A 254 10.49 18.32 6.37
C ILE A 254 10.59 19.73 5.79
N ARG A 255 9.50 20.25 5.23
CA ARG A 255 9.49 21.59 4.64
C ARG A 255 9.90 22.67 5.64
N GLU A 256 9.35 22.65 6.86
CA GLU A 256 9.70 23.64 7.88
C GLU A 256 11.14 23.49 8.37
N SER A 257 11.67 22.26 8.45
CA SER A 257 13.08 22.03 8.75
C SER A 257 14.00 22.64 7.68
N ILE A 258 13.69 22.42 6.41
CA ILE A 258 14.45 22.97 5.28
C ILE A 258 14.35 24.51 5.27
N LYS A 259 13.14 25.06 5.48
CA LYS A 259 12.92 26.51 5.58
C LYS A 259 13.74 27.12 6.72
N ALA A 260 13.70 26.52 7.91
CA ALA A 260 14.43 27.00 9.08
C ALA A 260 15.93 27.04 8.82
N LYS A 261 16.49 25.98 8.22
CA LYS A 261 17.91 25.90 7.85
C LYS A 261 18.31 27.00 6.86
N ASN A 262 17.50 27.21 5.83
CA ASN A 262 17.75 28.21 4.78
C ASN A 262 17.29 29.63 5.14
N ARG A 263 16.73 29.84 6.34
CA ARG A 263 16.14 31.11 6.79
C ARG A 263 15.01 31.62 5.88
N TRP A 264 14.30 30.72 5.20
CA TRP A 264 13.10 31.06 4.44
C TRP A 264 11.92 31.23 5.39
N THR A 265 11.21 32.34 5.23
CA THR A 265 10.09 32.69 6.13
C THR A 265 8.75 32.27 5.54
N THR A 266 8.69 32.07 4.22
CA THR A 266 7.45 31.78 3.49
C THR A 266 7.48 30.44 2.76
N ASP A 267 6.30 29.87 2.52
CA ASP A 267 6.15 28.67 1.68
C ASP A 267 6.50 28.97 0.21
N LYS A 268 6.35 30.23 -0.22
CA LYS A 268 6.70 30.69 -1.56
C LYS A 268 8.21 30.56 -1.80
N GLU A 269 9.03 31.08 -0.89
CA GLU A 269 10.49 30.95 -0.98
C GLU A 269 10.95 29.48 -1.04
N PHE A 270 10.31 28.60 -0.27
CA PHE A 270 10.59 27.16 -0.36
C PHE A 270 10.22 26.58 -1.73
N ASN A 271 9.02 26.89 -2.24
CA ASN A 271 8.58 26.37 -3.53
C ASN A 271 9.48 26.85 -4.68
N GLU A 272 9.85 28.13 -4.68
CA GLU A 272 10.66 28.73 -5.75
C GLU A 272 12.11 28.25 -5.70
N ASN A 273 12.73 28.24 -4.51
CA ASN A 273 14.17 27.95 -4.37
C ASN A 273 14.49 26.45 -4.24
N TYR A 274 13.65 25.67 -3.57
CA TYR A 274 13.89 24.24 -3.35
C TYR A 274 13.17 23.36 -4.37
N LEU A 275 11.89 23.65 -4.65
CA LEU A 275 11.08 22.85 -5.57
C LEU A 275 11.10 23.34 -7.02
N SER A 276 11.58 24.56 -7.28
CA SER A 276 11.45 25.24 -8.58
C SER A 276 10.01 25.26 -9.11
N ILE A 277 9.08 25.65 -8.24
CA ILE A 277 7.66 25.83 -8.50
C ILE A 277 7.30 27.31 -8.24
N PHE A 278 6.58 27.92 -9.17
CA PHE A 278 6.09 29.30 -9.06
C PHE A 278 4.57 29.35 -8.95
N ASP A 279 4.07 30.32 -8.18
CA ASP A 279 2.64 30.60 -8.09
C ASP A 279 2.22 31.50 -9.26
N VAL A 280 1.25 31.06 -10.07
CA VAL A 280 0.74 31.83 -11.22
C VAL A 280 -0.57 32.53 -10.81
N GLY A 281 -0.42 33.69 -10.16
CA GLY A 281 -1.51 34.64 -9.92
C GLY A 281 -2.62 34.19 -8.94
N ASN A 282 -3.40 35.17 -8.45
CA ASN A 282 -4.41 34.99 -7.40
C ASN A 282 -5.65 34.24 -7.91
N TYR A 283 -6.06 33.14 -7.25
CA TYR A 283 -7.49 32.94 -6.94
C TYR A 283 -7.80 31.92 -5.83
N TYR A 284 -8.92 32.16 -5.15
CA TYR A 284 -9.58 31.27 -4.21
C TYR A 284 -9.83 29.90 -4.84
N GLN A 285 -9.46 28.82 -4.12
CA GLN A 285 -9.73 27.40 -4.38
C GLN A 285 -8.65 26.53 -5.09
N GLY A 286 -7.38 26.61 -4.66
CA GLY A 286 -6.53 25.41 -4.55
C GLY A 286 -5.50 25.17 -5.66
N ARG A 287 -4.42 25.98 -5.60
CA ARG A 287 -3.07 25.86 -6.21
C ARG A 287 -2.96 25.97 -7.74
N ASN A 288 -2.82 27.21 -8.23
CA ASN A 288 -2.18 27.54 -9.50
C ASN A 288 -0.65 27.48 -9.36
N GLN A 289 -0.10 26.26 -9.24
CA GLN A 289 1.34 26.05 -9.18
C GLN A 289 1.84 25.57 -10.55
N GLN A 290 2.80 26.28 -11.13
CA GLN A 290 3.47 25.88 -12.37
C GLN A 290 4.91 25.49 -12.05
N ILE A 291 5.36 24.35 -12.59
CA ILE A 291 6.78 23.99 -12.55
C ILE A 291 7.57 24.94 -13.44
N SER A 292 8.79 25.30 -13.04
CA SER A 292 9.67 26.11 -13.88
C SER A 292 10.04 25.38 -15.18
N ASP A 293 10.39 26.15 -16.23
CA ASP A 293 10.95 25.56 -17.45
C ASP A 293 12.18 24.69 -17.14
N LYS A 294 13.01 25.15 -16.19
CA LYS A 294 14.21 24.45 -15.73
C LYS A 294 13.91 23.09 -15.10
N ARG A 295 12.84 22.99 -14.31
CA ARG A 295 12.36 21.71 -13.76
C ARG A 295 11.71 20.86 -14.84
N SER A 296 10.97 21.47 -15.76
CA SER A 296 10.33 20.74 -16.86
C SER A 296 11.34 19.99 -17.74
N LEU A 297 12.57 20.50 -17.87
CA LEU A 297 13.68 19.83 -18.58
C LEU A 297 14.00 18.43 -18.07
N ILE A 298 13.68 18.10 -16.81
CA ILE A 298 14.10 16.84 -16.18
C ILE A 298 12.93 16.05 -15.58
N GLU A 299 11.77 16.70 -15.39
CA GLU A 299 10.62 16.12 -14.70
C GLU A 299 10.15 14.82 -15.39
N GLN A 300 9.95 14.85 -16.71
CA GLN A 300 9.38 13.70 -17.42
C GLN A 300 10.29 12.46 -17.39
N ASP A 301 11.60 12.65 -17.51
CA ASP A 301 12.55 11.54 -17.44
C ASP A 301 12.60 10.97 -16.00
N ALA A 302 12.55 11.83 -14.98
CA ALA A 302 12.45 11.39 -13.57
C ALA A 302 11.18 10.58 -13.30
N ILE A 303 10.02 11.06 -13.80
CA ILE A 303 8.74 10.36 -13.67
C ILE A 303 8.80 9.00 -14.36
N SER A 304 9.40 8.93 -15.55
CA SER A 304 9.51 7.71 -16.34
C SER A 304 10.45 6.69 -15.70
N SER A 305 11.47 7.14 -14.96
CA SER A 305 12.37 6.29 -14.16
C SER A 305 11.84 5.96 -12.74
N PHE A 306 10.63 6.40 -12.37
CA PHE A 306 10.09 6.17 -11.02
C PHE A 306 9.38 4.82 -10.88
N PHE A 307 10.14 3.80 -10.45
CA PHE A 307 9.62 2.47 -10.13
C PHE A 307 9.53 2.18 -8.63
N GLY A 308 8.77 1.14 -8.28
CA GLY A 308 8.72 0.62 -6.90
C GLY A 308 9.98 -0.15 -6.50
N GLY A 309 9.94 -0.83 -5.35
CA GLY A 309 11.04 -1.71 -4.91
C GLY A 309 11.20 -2.98 -5.77
N ARG A 310 12.37 -3.61 -5.71
CA ARG A 310 12.66 -4.91 -6.35
C ARG A 310 11.92 -6.02 -5.61
N ASN A 311 11.09 -6.81 -6.30
CA ASN A 311 10.27 -7.85 -5.66
C ASN A 311 10.16 -9.06 -6.59
N GLU A 312 10.94 -10.11 -6.28
CA GLU A 312 11.07 -11.33 -7.08
C GLU A 312 11.22 -12.55 -6.18
N CYS A 313 10.84 -13.71 -6.71
CA CYS A 313 11.00 -15.01 -6.11
C CYS A 313 11.96 -15.82 -6.99
N PHE A 314 13.10 -16.25 -6.44
CA PHE A 314 14.17 -16.90 -7.19
C PHE A 314 14.13 -18.43 -7.12
N SER A 315 13.28 -18.96 -6.24
CA SER A 315 13.10 -20.39 -6.02
C SER A 315 11.68 -20.68 -5.57
N HIS A 316 11.20 -21.90 -5.80
CA HIS A 316 9.86 -22.34 -5.40
C HIS A 316 9.96 -23.71 -4.73
N GLY A 317 9.16 -23.95 -3.69
CA GLY A 317 9.07 -25.24 -2.99
C GLY A 317 9.65 -25.23 -1.57
N ILE A 318 9.97 -26.43 -1.08
CA ILE A 318 10.54 -26.68 0.25
C ILE A 318 12.06 -26.58 0.19
N PHE A 319 12.66 -25.83 1.10
CA PHE A 319 14.11 -25.72 1.25
C PHE A 319 14.52 -25.89 2.72
N THR A 320 15.60 -26.65 2.93
CA THR A 320 16.24 -26.85 4.23
C THR A 320 17.71 -26.47 4.12
N ALA A 321 18.19 -25.65 5.04
CA ALA A 321 19.57 -25.21 5.07
C ALA A 321 20.51 -26.39 5.37
N GLU A 322 21.69 -26.38 4.75
CA GLU A 322 22.73 -27.37 5.01
C GLU A 322 23.22 -27.31 6.48
N SER A 323 23.87 -28.39 6.93
CA SER A 323 24.46 -28.43 8.26
C SER A 323 25.43 -27.25 8.48
N GLY A 324 25.28 -26.55 9.61
CA GLY A 324 26.07 -25.36 9.95
C GLY A 324 25.63 -24.05 9.27
N LYS A 325 24.60 -24.07 8.41
CA LYS A 325 24.06 -22.86 7.74
C LYS A 325 22.62 -22.58 8.15
N GLU A 326 22.16 -21.37 7.87
CA GLU A 326 20.78 -20.93 8.08
C GLU A 326 20.30 -20.11 6.88
N PHE A 327 18.98 -20.02 6.73
CA PHE A 327 18.38 -18.99 5.91
C PHE A 327 18.28 -17.71 6.73
N LEU A 328 18.83 -16.63 6.18
CA LEU A 328 18.88 -15.31 6.79
C LEU A 328 17.94 -14.40 6.00
N ASP A 329 16.91 -13.85 6.65
CA ASP A 329 16.09 -12.76 6.11
C ASP A 329 16.73 -11.42 6.49
N ILE A 330 17.50 -10.86 5.56
CA ILE A 330 18.36 -9.68 5.79
C ILE A 330 17.74 -8.46 5.13
N ASP A 331 17.62 -7.37 5.87
CA ASP A 331 17.17 -6.06 5.39
C ASP A 331 18.27 -5.01 5.45
N LEU A 332 18.25 -4.05 4.52
CA LEU A 332 19.01 -2.81 4.67
C LEU A 332 18.42 -1.95 5.81
N ARG A 333 19.29 -1.44 6.67
CA ARG A 333 18.90 -0.64 7.83
C ARG A 333 18.35 0.72 7.38
N SER A 334 17.04 0.92 7.54
CA SER A 334 16.36 2.19 7.21
C SER A 334 16.64 2.66 5.78
N ALA A 335 16.50 1.74 4.82
CA ALA A 335 16.90 1.93 3.42
C ALA A 335 16.41 3.25 2.80
N TYR A 336 15.10 3.52 2.83
CA TYR A 336 14.55 4.76 2.25
C TYR A 336 15.00 6.03 3.00
N PRO A 337 14.94 6.12 4.34
CA PRO A 337 15.50 7.27 5.04
C PRO A 337 16.98 7.53 4.75
N ILE A 338 17.81 6.48 4.67
CA ILE A 338 19.24 6.64 4.34
C ILE A 338 19.44 7.04 2.88
N ALA A 339 18.65 6.52 1.95
CA ALA A 339 18.67 6.97 0.55
C ALA A 339 18.22 8.43 0.40
N MET A 340 17.21 8.88 1.16
CA MET A 340 16.81 10.30 1.22
C MET A 340 17.96 11.19 1.72
N CYS A 341 18.73 10.69 2.68
CA CYS A 341 19.91 11.35 3.22
C CYS A 341 21.04 11.52 2.20
N ILE A 342 21.00 10.88 1.03
CA ILE A 342 22.05 10.98 0.00
C ILE A 342 21.66 11.97 -1.11
N CYS A 343 20.38 12.33 -1.22
CA CYS A 343 19.91 13.26 -2.25
C CYS A 343 20.28 14.71 -1.92
N SER A 344 21.39 15.18 -2.51
CA SER A 344 21.82 16.57 -2.43
C SER A 344 20.83 17.56 -3.07
N ASN A 345 20.94 18.83 -2.67
CA ASN A 345 20.09 19.90 -3.16
C ASN A 345 20.26 20.10 -4.67
N MET A 346 19.15 20.23 -5.41
CA MET A 346 19.18 20.51 -6.85
C MET A 346 19.76 21.89 -7.14
N ASN A 347 20.62 21.98 -8.16
CA ASN A 347 21.07 23.26 -8.70
C ASN A 347 20.12 23.72 -9.83
N TRP A 348 19.03 24.38 -9.46
CA TRP A 348 18.05 24.86 -10.44
C TRP A 348 18.58 25.94 -11.39
N ASN A 349 19.74 26.56 -11.14
CA ASN A 349 20.29 27.53 -12.09
C ASN A 349 20.81 26.85 -13.36
N ASN A 350 21.42 25.68 -13.21
CA ASN A 350 21.85 24.81 -14.29
C ASN A 350 21.50 23.35 -13.93
N PRO A 351 20.27 22.87 -14.18
CA PRO A 351 19.78 21.60 -13.61
C PRO A 351 20.43 20.35 -14.20
N ILE A 352 21.07 20.45 -15.36
CA ILE A 352 21.74 19.34 -16.05
C ILE A 352 23.23 19.65 -16.07
N ASP A 353 24.02 18.78 -15.48
CA ASP A 353 25.48 18.87 -15.49
C ASP A 353 26.04 18.25 -16.78
N CYS A 354 25.61 17.02 -17.09
CA CYS A 354 26.00 16.29 -18.30
C CYS A 354 24.78 15.64 -18.97
N SER A 355 24.82 15.50 -20.29
CA SER A 355 23.80 14.79 -21.07
C SER A 355 24.47 13.93 -22.13
N TYR A 356 24.14 12.64 -22.17
CA TYR A 356 24.64 11.67 -23.13
C TYR A 356 23.54 11.25 -24.09
N ASN A 357 23.84 11.24 -25.38
CA ASN A 357 22.98 10.75 -26.45
C ASN A 357 23.82 10.03 -27.52
N ARG A 358 23.20 9.52 -28.58
CA ARG A 358 23.93 8.81 -29.63
C ARG A 358 24.88 9.70 -30.44
N ASP A 359 24.62 11.00 -30.51
CA ASP A 359 25.42 11.96 -31.29
C ASP A 359 26.72 12.35 -30.58
N ASN A 360 26.71 12.38 -29.25
CA ASN A 360 27.85 12.80 -28.42
C ASN A 360 28.56 11.65 -27.69
N THR A 361 28.22 10.40 -28.03
CA THR A 361 28.90 9.19 -27.56
C THR A 361 29.26 8.29 -28.74
N ASP A 362 30.00 7.20 -28.50
CA ASP A 362 30.25 6.16 -29.50
C ASP A 362 28.96 5.36 -29.76
N ASN A 363 28.06 5.93 -30.56
CA ASN A 363 26.75 5.37 -30.92
C ASN A 363 25.91 4.97 -29.70
N GLY A 364 25.85 5.84 -28.70
CA GLY A 364 25.07 5.63 -27.47
C GLY A 364 25.79 4.86 -26.37
N LYS A 365 26.98 4.28 -26.60
CA LYS A 365 27.64 3.43 -25.60
C LYS A 365 28.00 4.19 -24.33
N LEU A 366 27.51 3.67 -23.20
CA LEU A 366 27.79 4.18 -21.87
C LEU A 366 28.91 3.36 -21.21
N ARG A 367 29.65 3.99 -20.29
CA ARG A 367 30.74 3.35 -19.52
C ARG A 367 30.61 3.69 -18.05
N SER A 368 31.04 2.78 -17.17
CA SER A 368 30.81 2.94 -15.72
C SER A 368 31.48 4.19 -15.15
N GLU A 369 32.61 4.60 -15.71
CA GLU A 369 33.40 5.77 -15.28
C GLU A 369 32.70 7.09 -15.58
N MET A 370 31.66 7.09 -16.41
CA MET A 370 30.83 8.28 -16.69
C MET A 370 29.94 8.66 -15.50
N PHE A 371 29.83 7.79 -14.50
CA PHE A 371 28.82 7.90 -13.45
C PHE A 371 29.39 7.57 -12.06
N LYS A 372 28.83 8.20 -11.03
CA LYS A 372 28.96 7.82 -9.62
C LYS A 372 27.64 7.25 -9.11
N PHE A 373 27.67 6.48 -8.03
CA PHE A 373 26.45 5.86 -7.47
C PHE A 373 25.54 6.84 -6.75
N ASP A 374 26.09 7.95 -6.27
CA ASP A 374 25.41 9.07 -5.61
C ASP A 374 24.97 10.17 -6.60
N ASP A 375 25.29 10.03 -7.90
CA ASP A 375 24.79 10.95 -8.92
C ASP A 375 23.26 10.88 -9.04
N LEU A 376 22.62 12.05 -9.09
CA LEU A 376 21.22 12.15 -9.48
C LEU A 376 21.14 12.19 -11.00
N GLY A 377 20.31 11.33 -11.59
CA GLY A 377 20.08 11.36 -13.03
C GLY A 377 19.36 10.15 -13.57
N PHE A 378 19.01 10.21 -14.85
CA PHE A 378 18.14 9.24 -15.48
C PHE A 378 18.21 9.32 -17.00
N GLY A 379 17.75 8.26 -17.65
CA GLY A 379 17.59 8.27 -19.10
C GLY A 379 17.00 6.99 -19.66
N LEU A 380 16.66 7.06 -20.94
CA LEU A 380 16.17 5.92 -21.71
C LEU A 380 17.36 5.14 -22.27
N VAL A 381 17.48 3.88 -21.87
CA VAL A 381 18.60 3.00 -22.23
C VAL A 381 18.14 1.67 -22.80
N ASP A 382 18.93 1.15 -23.73
CA ASP A 382 18.89 -0.24 -24.16
C ASP A 382 19.98 -0.99 -23.40
N PHE A 383 19.70 -2.18 -22.90
CA PHE A 383 20.64 -2.96 -22.12
C PHE A 383 20.62 -4.45 -22.48
N GLU A 384 21.76 -5.10 -22.30
CA GLU A 384 21.91 -6.55 -22.39
C GLU A 384 22.95 -7.05 -21.37
N PHE A 385 22.50 -7.88 -20.43
CA PHE A 385 23.34 -8.53 -19.42
C PHE A 385 23.98 -9.83 -19.97
N PRO A 386 25.12 -10.27 -19.41
CA PRO A 386 25.68 -11.60 -19.67
C PRO A 386 24.66 -12.72 -19.39
N LYS A 387 24.76 -13.85 -20.11
CA LYS A 387 23.80 -14.97 -20.00
C LYS A 387 23.89 -15.72 -18.68
N GLU A 388 25.05 -15.65 -18.07
CA GLU A 388 25.48 -16.37 -16.88
C GLU A 388 25.04 -15.64 -15.61
N LEU A 389 24.62 -14.37 -15.73
CA LEU A 389 24.20 -13.54 -14.62
C LEU A 389 22.79 -13.95 -14.15
N ALA A 390 22.68 -14.39 -12.90
CA ALA A 390 21.40 -14.81 -12.33
C ALA A 390 20.47 -13.61 -12.05
N TYR A 391 21.02 -12.46 -11.65
CA TYR A 391 20.24 -11.35 -11.10
C TYR A 391 20.43 -10.01 -11.83
N PRO A 392 19.90 -9.82 -13.06
CA PRO A 392 19.84 -8.51 -13.72
C PRO A 392 19.29 -7.42 -12.78
N CYS A 393 19.81 -6.19 -12.90
CA CYS A 393 19.48 -5.10 -11.97
C CYS A 393 18.61 -3.99 -12.57
N ILE A 394 18.46 -3.93 -13.90
CA ILE A 394 17.65 -2.89 -14.55
C ILE A 394 16.16 -3.32 -14.57
N PRO A 395 15.25 -2.52 -14.00
CA PRO A 395 13.83 -2.84 -13.97
C PRO A 395 13.11 -2.45 -15.26
N VAL A 396 12.23 -3.33 -15.75
CA VAL A 396 11.32 -3.07 -16.86
C VAL A 396 9.88 -3.24 -16.38
N LYS A 397 9.03 -2.26 -16.66
CA LYS A 397 7.62 -2.29 -16.32
C LYS A 397 6.83 -2.99 -17.42
N SER A 398 6.03 -3.99 -17.06
CA SER A 398 5.12 -4.61 -18.04
C SER A 398 4.05 -3.61 -18.50
N THR A 399 3.74 -3.67 -19.79
CA THR A 399 2.69 -2.87 -20.43
C THR A 399 1.32 -3.53 -20.28
N THR A 400 1.28 -4.86 -20.25
CA THR A 400 0.03 -5.64 -20.13
C THR A 400 -0.38 -5.90 -18.67
N PHE A 401 0.60 -6.17 -17.79
CA PHE A 401 0.34 -6.59 -16.42
C PHE A 401 0.90 -5.61 -15.40
N ASN A 402 0.29 -5.57 -14.23
CA ASN A 402 0.83 -4.82 -13.10
C ASN A 402 2.05 -5.56 -12.53
N GLY A 403 3.25 -5.15 -12.92
CA GLY A 403 4.48 -5.76 -12.43
C GLY A 403 5.74 -5.05 -12.90
N LEU A 404 6.78 -5.17 -12.07
CA LEU A 404 8.16 -4.83 -12.40
C LEU A 404 8.92 -6.15 -12.55
N VAL A 405 9.65 -6.31 -13.64
CA VAL A 405 10.48 -7.47 -13.96
C VAL A 405 11.92 -7.04 -14.23
N PHE A 406 12.87 -7.95 -14.10
CA PHE A 406 14.30 -7.71 -14.27
C PHE A 406 14.85 -8.67 -15.34
N PRO A 407 14.55 -8.41 -16.63
CA PRO A 407 14.97 -9.28 -17.71
C PRO A 407 16.47 -9.12 -18.03
N ARG A 408 17.02 -10.03 -18.81
CA ARG A 408 18.41 -10.01 -19.28
C ARG A 408 18.64 -8.89 -20.31
N LYS A 409 17.67 -8.56 -21.15
CA LYS A 409 17.78 -7.47 -22.11
C LYS A 409 16.45 -6.74 -22.31
N GLY A 410 16.52 -5.50 -22.77
CA GLY A 410 15.36 -4.69 -23.08
C GLY A 410 15.68 -3.21 -23.13
N SER A 411 14.62 -2.39 -23.16
CA SER A 411 14.71 -0.94 -23.19
C SER A 411 13.83 -0.35 -22.09
N THR A 412 14.36 0.60 -21.31
CA THR A 412 13.60 1.24 -20.23
C THR A 412 14.22 2.57 -19.83
N TYR A 413 13.43 3.41 -19.20
CA TYR A 413 13.96 4.52 -18.43
C TYR A 413 14.63 3.95 -17.17
N ALA A 414 15.87 4.32 -16.89
CA ALA A 414 16.62 3.87 -15.72
C ALA A 414 17.25 5.07 -15.01
N ASN A 415 17.54 4.93 -13.72
CA ASN A 415 18.36 5.89 -12.99
C ASN A 415 19.85 5.57 -13.16
N ILE A 416 20.71 6.59 -13.02
CA ILE A 416 22.17 6.44 -13.16
C ILE A 416 22.75 5.35 -12.25
N SER A 417 22.29 5.22 -11.00
CA SER A 417 22.79 4.19 -10.09
C SER A 417 22.57 2.77 -10.62
N GLU A 418 21.43 2.52 -11.27
CA GLU A 418 21.09 1.23 -11.89
C GLU A 418 21.91 1.01 -13.18
N ILE A 419 22.07 2.06 -14.00
CA ILE A 419 22.91 2.01 -15.21
C ILE A 419 24.36 1.68 -14.85
N LYS A 420 24.92 2.38 -13.86
CA LYS A 420 26.27 2.16 -13.38
C LYS A 420 26.46 0.74 -12.84
N LEU A 421 25.53 0.27 -12.00
CA LEU A 421 25.59 -1.10 -11.49
C LEU A 421 25.53 -2.13 -12.64
N ALA A 422 24.67 -1.92 -13.63
CA ALA A 422 24.57 -2.81 -14.78
C ALA A 422 25.90 -2.92 -15.54
N LEU A 423 26.55 -1.77 -15.80
CA LEU A 423 27.86 -1.70 -16.44
C LEU A 423 28.93 -2.42 -15.59
N ASP A 424 28.93 -2.23 -14.27
CA ASP A 424 29.84 -2.92 -13.33
C ASP A 424 29.59 -4.44 -13.26
N MET A 425 28.38 -4.89 -13.57
CA MET A 425 28.01 -6.30 -13.70
C MET A 425 28.31 -6.88 -15.10
N GLY A 426 28.91 -6.10 -15.99
CA GLY A 426 29.32 -6.52 -17.34
C GLY A 426 28.22 -6.40 -18.39
N ALA A 427 27.14 -5.67 -18.13
CA ALA A 427 26.11 -5.41 -19.13
C ALA A 427 26.62 -4.46 -20.21
N SER A 428 26.18 -4.68 -21.45
CA SER A 428 26.23 -3.67 -22.50
C SER A 428 25.05 -2.72 -22.32
N VAL A 429 25.32 -1.42 -22.14
CA VAL A 429 24.27 -0.39 -22.00
C VAL A 429 24.52 0.73 -23.00
N THR A 430 23.50 1.07 -23.77
CA THR A 430 23.52 2.17 -24.73
C THR A 430 22.35 3.11 -24.50
N VAL A 431 22.50 4.38 -24.87
CA VAL A 431 21.36 5.30 -24.95
C VAL A 431 20.43 4.83 -26.08
N SER A 432 19.14 4.69 -25.80
CA SER A 432 18.16 4.28 -26.82
C SER A 432 18.03 5.33 -27.93
N GLU A 433 17.54 4.90 -29.09
CA GLU A 433 17.29 5.79 -30.23
C GLU A 433 16.30 6.90 -29.85
N GLY A 434 16.65 8.16 -30.17
CA GLY A 434 15.88 9.35 -29.76
C GLY A 434 15.90 9.66 -28.26
N GLY A 435 16.61 8.84 -27.46
CA GLY A 435 16.74 9.00 -26.02
C GLY A 435 17.96 9.83 -25.60
N ARG A 436 18.07 10.03 -24.29
CA ARG A 436 19.23 10.63 -23.62
C ARG A 436 19.37 10.09 -22.21
N VAL A 437 20.56 10.21 -21.64
CA VAL A 437 20.84 10.02 -20.20
C VAL A 437 21.41 11.32 -19.65
N VAL A 438 20.77 11.86 -18.62
CA VAL A 438 21.20 13.11 -17.97
C VAL A 438 21.75 12.86 -16.58
N VAL A 439 22.87 13.50 -16.28
CA VAL A 439 23.40 13.70 -14.93
C VAL A 439 22.93 15.08 -14.47
N LEU A 440 22.27 15.14 -13.32
CA LEU A 440 21.73 16.37 -12.76
C LEU A 440 22.79 17.11 -11.95
N SER A 441 22.80 18.43 -12.07
CA SER A 441 23.65 19.27 -11.24
C SER A 441 23.06 19.38 -9.84
N THR A 442 23.89 19.10 -8.84
CA THR A 442 23.55 19.25 -7.43
C THR A 442 24.50 20.24 -6.75
N LYS A 443 24.12 20.69 -5.55
CA LYS A 443 24.96 21.49 -4.67
C LYS A 443 25.54 20.59 -3.57
N ASP A 444 26.58 21.06 -2.90
CA ASP A 444 27.17 20.35 -1.76
C ASP A 444 26.21 20.29 -0.55
N GLU A 445 25.22 21.18 -0.48
CA GLU A 445 24.25 21.16 0.60
C GLU A 445 23.23 20.02 0.46
N ASN A 446 22.87 19.42 1.60
CA ASN A 446 21.84 18.39 1.66
C ASN A 446 20.84 18.72 2.78
N ASP A 447 19.79 19.45 2.44
CA ASP A 447 18.81 19.88 3.44
C ASP A 447 17.82 18.78 3.82
N MET A 448 17.62 17.80 2.93
CA MET A 448 16.77 16.65 3.20
C MET A 448 17.38 15.77 4.30
N PHE A 449 18.70 15.60 4.29
CA PHE A 449 19.44 14.88 5.32
C PHE A 449 19.11 15.38 6.72
N ASP A 450 19.22 16.69 6.97
CA ASP A 450 19.01 17.26 8.29
C ASP A 450 17.58 17.04 8.79
N ALA A 451 16.60 17.19 7.89
CA ALA A 451 15.19 16.95 8.20
C ALA A 451 14.90 15.48 8.55
N VAL A 452 15.47 14.54 7.79
CA VAL A 452 15.27 13.09 8.03
C VAL A 452 16.01 12.63 9.29
N LYS A 453 17.20 13.17 9.55
CA LYS A 453 18.01 12.89 10.74
C LYS A 453 17.24 13.19 12.03
N GLU A 454 16.40 14.23 12.04
CA GLU A 454 15.55 14.56 13.19
C GLU A 454 14.57 13.42 13.53
N PHE A 455 13.93 12.81 12.52
CA PHE A 455 13.02 11.68 12.74
C PHE A 455 13.76 10.46 13.31
N ILE A 456 14.95 10.16 12.78
CA ILE A 456 15.78 9.03 13.24
C ILE A 456 16.24 9.24 14.69
N LYS A 457 16.74 10.44 15.02
CA LYS A 457 17.16 10.79 16.39
C LYS A 457 16.00 10.74 17.37
N THR A 458 14.85 11.31 17.01
CA THR A 458 13.65 11.32 17.87
C THR A 458 13.14 9.90 18.10
N ARG A 459 13.15 9.06 17.06
CA ARG A 459 12.81 7.64 17.19
C ARG A 459 13.69 6.96 18.22
N LYS A 460 15.02 7.08 18.14
CA LYS A 460 15.94 6.48 19.12
C LYS A 460 15.69 6.93 20.55
N LEU A 461 15.41 8.21 20.74
CA LEU A 461 15.06 8.75 22.05
C LEU A 461 13.82 8.05 22.63
N TYR A 462 12.80 7.83 21.80
CA TYR A 462 11.59 7.11 22.19
C TYR A 462 11.80 5.60 22.34
N GLU A 463 12.65 4.97 21.53
CA GLU A 463 13.04 3.57 21.72
C GLU A 463 13.72 3.37 23.07
N LYS A 464 14.61 4.30 23.47
CA LYS A 464 15.26 4.27 24.80
C LYS A 464 14.29 4.52 25.95
N LYS A 465 13.30 5.40 25.76
CA LYS A 465 12.38 5.82 26.82
C LYS A 465 11.18 4.87 27.01
N TYR A 466 10.65 4.32 25.91
CA TYR A 466 9.38 3.58 25.90
C TYR A 466 9.50 2.18 25.26
N GLY A 467 10.66 1.83 24.68
CA GLY A 467 10.89 0.54 24.00
C GLY A 467 10.67 0.58 22.49
N LYS A 468 11.31 -0.35 21.77
CA LYS A 468 11.31 -0.43 20.28
C LYS A 468 9.92 -0.62 19.67
N LYS A 469 9.03 -1.34 20.38
CA LYS A 469 7.65 -1.63 19.95
C LYS A 469 6.62 -0.60 20.44
N SER A 470 7.03 0.48 21.08
CA SER A 470 6.12 1.54 21.56
C SER A 470 5.47 2.32 20.41
N GLY A 471 4.24 2.81 20.59
CA GLY A 471 3.55 3.57 19.56
C GLY A 471 4.27 4.86 19.18
N GLN A 472 4.98 5.50 20.11
CA GLN A 472 5.77 6.70 19.86
C GLN A 472 6.97 6.40 18.94
N ALA A 473 7.72 5.31 19.19
CA ALA A 473 8.81 4.89 18.33
C ALA A 473 8.32 4.46 16.94
N LEU A 474 7.21 3.71 16.89
CA LEU A 474 6.58 3.29 15.64
C LEU A 474 6.05 4.48 14.83
N LEU A 475 5.50 5.51 15.48
CA LEU A 475 5.04 6.73 14.82
C LEU A 475 6.21 7.51 14.20
N GLN A 476 7.37 7.60 14.88
CA GLN A 476 8.57 8.21 14.31
C GLN A 476 9.14 7.42 13.13
N LYS A 477 9.10 6.08 13.19
CA LYS A 477 9.40 5.23 12.03
C LYS A 477 8.45 5.53 10.86
N LEU A 478 7.16 5.73 11.15
CA LEU A 478 6.16 6.04 10.14
C LEU A 478 6.36 7.44 9.53
N TYR A 479 6.79 8.45 10.30
CA TYR A 479 7.13 9.77 9.75
C TYR A 479 8.20 9.66 8.66
N ALA A 480 9.33 9.01 8.98
CA ALA A 480 10.44 8.84 8.04
C ALA A 480 10.01 8.09 6.77
N ASN A 481 9.26 6.99 6.90
CA ASN A 481 8.79 6.22 5.74
C ASN A 481 7.71 6.97 4.93
N SER A 482 6.84 7.72 5.60
CA SER A 482 5.76 8.47 4.92
C SER A 482 6.28 9.70 4.19
N ALA A 483 7.38 10.29 4.65
CA ALA A 483 8.04 11.39 3.96
C ALA A 483 8.43 11.01 2.52
N PHE A 484 9.05 9.84 2.33
CA PHE A 484 9.33 9.29 1.00
C PHE A 484 8.03 9.17 0.16
N GLY A 485 6.97 8.59 0.74
CA GLY A 485 5.69 8.47 0.05
C GLY A 485 5.10 9.80 -0.42
N LYS A 486 5.43 10.90 0.28
CA LYS A 486 5.04 12.26 -0.09
C LYS A 486 5.94 12.89 -1.16
N LEU A 487 7.22 12.52 -1.25
CA LEU A 487 8.07 12.92 -2.39
C LEU A 487 7.52 12.38 -3.72
N GLY A 488 7.00 11.14 -3.68
CA GLY A 488 6.43 10.45 -4.85
C GLY A 488 4.95 10.72 -5.14
N GLN A 489 4.28 11.57 -4.35
CA GLN A 489 2.82 11.74 -4.42
C GLN A 489 2.43 12.50 -5.70
N GLY A 490 1.50 11.92 -6.46
CA GLY A 490 0.91 12.50 -7.68
C GLY A 490 1.67 12.23 -8.97
N ILE A 491 2.84 11.58 -8.90
CA ILE A 491 3.73 11.35 -10.05
C ILE A 491 3.17 10.33 -11.05
N ASN A 492 2.66 9.19 -10.58
CA ASN A 492 2.21 8.09 -11.44
C ASN A 492 0.73 8.18 -11.83
N GLY A 493 0.17 9.40 -11.87
CA GLY A 493 -1.23 9.63 -12.24
C GLY A 493 -2.24 8.85 -11.38
N LYS A 494 -1.86 8.46 -10.16
CA LYS A 494 -2.73 7.70 -9.26
C LYS A 494 -4.00 8.52 -9.04
N ARG A 495 -5.14 7.92 -9.33
CA ARG A 495 -6.43 8.57 -9.22
C ARG A 495 -7.06 8.27 -7.87
N TYR A 496 -7.73 9.24 -7.27
CA TYR A 496 -8.65 9.02 -6.16
C TYR A 496 -10.07 9.35 -6.61
N GLN A 497 -11.04 8.69 -5.99
CA GLN A 497 -12.44 9.02 -6.22
C GLN A 497 -12.81 10.18 -5.30
N ASN A 498 -13.08 11.34 -5.86
CA ASN A 498 -13.75 12.41 -5.14
C ASN A 498 -15.22 12.04 -5.02
N LEU A 499 -15.66 11.82 -3.79
CA LEU A 499 -17.00 11.31 -3.52
C LEU A 499 -18.02 12.44 -3.55
N CYS A 500 -17.60 13.69 -3.31
CA CYS A 500 -18.50 14.84 -3.30
C CYS A 500 -19.10 15.14 -4.67
N ASN A 501 -18.30 14.95 -5.72
CA ASN A 501 -18.71 15.16 -7.10
C ASN A 501 -18.83 13.83 -7.88
N ASN A 502 -18.62 12.70 -7.19
CA ASN A 502 -18.57 11.36 -7.77
C ASN A 502 -17.59 11.23 -8.95
N THR A 503 -16.55 12.08 -9.00
CA THR A 503 -15.56 12.07 -10.08
C THR A 503 -14.28 11.36 -9.67
N THR A 504 -13.50 10.98 -10.67
CA THR A 504 -12.18 10.41 -10.47
C THR A 504 -11.16 11.52 -10.72
N GLU A 505 -10.47 11.96 -9.68
CA GLU A 505 -9.50 13.06 -9.72
C GLU A 505 -8.08 12.50 -9.63
N MET A 506 -7.11 13.22 -10.21
CA MET A 506 -5.70 12.86 -10.06
C MET A 506 -5.20 13.26 -8.67
N ALA A 507 -4.44 12.38 -8.02
CA ALA A 507 -3.76 12.70 -6.77
C ALA A 507 -2.87 13.92 -6.97
N GLN A 508 -3.15 14.97 -6.20
CA GLN A 508 -2.39 16.20 -6.25
C GLN A 508 -0.98 16.00 -5.69
N TYR A 509 -0.06 16.88 -6.09
CA TYR A 509 1.27 16.94 -5.50
C TYR A 509 1.21 17.27 -4.01
N SER A 510 2.10 16.63 -3.25
CA SER A 510 2.39 17.01 -1.87
C SER A 510 3.14 18.34 -1.83
N VAL A 511 3.23 18.94 -0.63
CA VAL A 511 4.04 20.15 -0.37
C VAL A 511 5.56 19.93 -0.55
N ILE A 512 6.00 18.69 -0.78
CA ILE A 512 7.41 18.34 -1.02
C ILE A 512 7.58 17.43 -2.26
N THR A 513 6.59 17.31 -3.14
CA THR A 513 6.71 16.38 -4.30
C THR A 513 7.90 16.76 -5.19
N MET A 514 8.81 15.80 -5.37
CA MET A 514 10.03 15.95 -6.18
C MET A 514 10.33 14.63 -6.92
N PRO A 515 9.97 14.50 -8.21
CA PRO A 515 10.16 13.25 -8.94
C PRO A 515 11.60 12.80 -9.06
N ALA A 516 12.54 13.74 -9.27
CA ALA A 516 13.96 13.41 -9.34
C ALA A 516 14.44 12.66 -8.09
N TYR A 517 14.07 13.14 -6.91
CA TYR A 517 14.39 12.48 -5.64
C TYR A 517 13.62 11.17 -5.47
N ALA A 518 12.32 11.14 -5.76
CA ALA A 518 11.53 9.91 -5.63
C ALA A 518 12.08 8.77 -6.49
N ALA A 519 12.46 9.06 -7.74
CA ALA A 519 13.09 8.12 -8.66
C ALA A 519 14.47 7.68 -8.13
N ALA A 520 15.36 8.63 -7.81
CA ALA A 520 16.70 8.33 -7.34
C ALA A 520 16.73 7.53 -6.03
N ILE A 521 15.87 7.87 -5.05
CA ILE A 521 15.79 7.15 -3.77
C ILE A 521 15.41 5.68 -3.98
N THR A 522 14.38 5.43 -4.79
CA THR A 522 13.95 4.04 -5.06
C THR A 522 14.98 3.27 -5.87
N ALA A 523 15.61 3.93 -6.85
CA ALA A 523 16.64 3.34 -7.67
C ALA A 523 17.89 2.99 -6.86
N LEU A 524 18.35 3.86 -5.97
CA LEU A 524 19.49 3.60 -5.11
C LEU A 524 19.26 2.39 -4.20
N VAL A 525 18.06 2.26 -3.61
CA VAL A 525 17.70 1.07 -2.82
C VAL A 525 17.69 -0.20 -3.69
N ARG A 526 17.14 -0.13 -4.91
CA ARG A 526 17.19 -1.26 -5.86
C ARG A 526 18.63 -1.60 -6.27
N CYS A 527 19.46 -0.59 -6.50
CA CYS A 527 20.88 -0.73 -6.81
C CYS A 527 21.61 -1.45 -5.67
N LEU A 528 21.47 -0.96 -4.43
CA LEU A 528 22.12 -1.56 -3.26
C LEU A 528 21.74 -3.02 -3.05
N VAL A 529 20.43 -3.34 -3.07
CA VAL A 529 20.00 -4.74 -2.89
C VAL A 529 20.47 -5.62 -4.04
N SER A 530 20.45 -5.12 -5.28
CA SER A 530 20.94 -5.86 -6.46
C SER A 530 22.45 -6.10 -6.40
N PHE A 531 23.22 -5.12 -5.93
CA PHE A 531 24.66 -5.27 -5.69
C PHE A 531 24.93 -6.32 -4.62
N CYS A 532 24.21 -6.30 -3.50
CA CYS A 532 24.35 -7.32 -2.45
C CYS A 532 24.05 -8.73 -3.00
N MET A 533 23.01 -8.84 -3.82
CA MET A 533 22.66 -10.10 -4.48
C MET A 533 23.78 -10.59 -5.41
N HIS A 534 24.40 -9.68 -6.16
CA HIS A 534 25.56 -9.97 -7.01
C HIS A 534 26.78 -10.44 -6.20
N CYS A 535 27.05 -9.83 -5.04
CA CYS A 535 28.09 -10.28 -4.12
C CYS A 535 27.82 -11.70 -3.60
N CYS A 536 26.57 -11.98 -3.22
CA CYS A 536 26.15 -13.33 -2.84
C CYS A 536 26.34 -14.34 -3.98
N GLU A 537 25.95 -13.98 -5.21
CA GLU A 537 26.15 -14.82 -6.39
C GLU A 537 27.62 -15.16 -6.62
N LYS A 538 28.51 -14.16 -6.56
CA LYS A 538 29.97 -14.35 -6.68
C LYS A 538 30.58 -15.21 -5.57
N ALA A 539 29.95 -15.23 -4.40
CA ALA A 539 30.33 -16.08 -3.27
C ALA A 539 29.65 -17.46 -3.30
N ASP A 540 28.96 -17.81 -4.39
CA ASP A 540 28.14 -19.03 -4.55
C ASP A 540 27.08 -19.21 -3.45
N LEU A 541 26.56 -18.11 -2.92
CA LEU A 541 25.45 -18.09 -1.98
C LEU A 541 24.13 -18.01 -2.74
N LYS A 542 23.21 -18.92 -2.42
CA LYS A 542 21.88 -18.97 -3.06
C LYS A 542 20.92 -17.99 -2.41
N ILE A 543 20.22 -17.24 -3.24
CA ILE A 543 19.19 -16.27 -2.84
C ILE A 543 17.84 -16.85 -3.22
N HIS A 544 16.88 -16.78 -2.30
CA HIS A 544 15.57 -17.40 -2.48
C HIS A 544 14.48 -16.41 -2.86
N SER A 545 14.53 -15.19 -2.33
CA SER A 545 13.61 -14.11 -2.69
C SER A 545 14.16 -12.75 -2.30
N VAL A 546 13.63 -11.70 -2.90
CA VAL A 546 13.92 -10.30 -2.57
C VAL A 546 12.62 -9.53 -2.40
N THR A 547 12.56 -8.69 -1.37
CA THR A 547 11.42 -7.80 -1.07
C THR A 547 11.93 -6.41 -0.72
N THR A 548 11.94 -5.52 -1.72
CA THR A 548 12.29 -4.09 -1.66
C THR A 548 13.73 -3.81 -1.29
N ASP A 549 14.06 -3.94 -0.01
CA ASP A 549 15.33 -3.58 0.62
C ASP A 549 15.96 -4.75 1.40
N GLY A 550 15.33 -5.93 1.35
CA GLY A 550 15.85 -7.15 1.95
C GLY A 550 15.68 -8.39 1.08
N PHE A 551 16.42 -9.43 1.41
CA PHE A 551 16.43 -10.71 0.69
C PHE A 551 16.73 -11.88 1.62
N ILE A 552 16.31 -13.08 1.18
CA ILE A 552 16.57 -14.34 1.89
C ILE A 552 17.76 -15.04 1.24
N VAL A 553 18.81 -15.29 2.02
CA VAL A 553 20.04 -15.97 1.58
C VAL A 553 20.38 -17.13 2.49
N ALA A 554 20.93 -18.20 1.93
CA ALA A 554 21.44 -19.34 2.70
C ALA A 554 22.93 -19.14 3.01
N GLY A 555 23.34 -19.22 4.28
CA GLY A 555 24.75 -19.13 4.66
C GLY A 555 25.00 -19.12 6.16
N GLU A 556 26.27 -18.96 6.53
CA GLU A 556 26.68 -18.71 7.91
C GLU A 556 26.54 -17.21 8.22
N ARG A 557 25.80 -16.87 9.28
CA ARG A 557 25.43 -15.49 9.65
C ARG A 557 26.60 -14.51 9.60
N GLU A 558 27.66 -14.77 10.37
CA GLU A 558 28.77 -13.83 10.53
C GLU A 558 29.54 -13.64 9.22
N SER A 559 29.75 -14.73 8.48
CA SER A 559 30.45 -14.72 7.20
C SER A 559 29.69 -13.91 6.14
N VAL A 560 28.37 -14.15 6.02
CA VAL A 560 27.50 -13.44 5.08
C VAL A 560 27.45 -11.94 5.43
N LEU A 561 27.22 -11.59 6.69
CA LEU A 561 27.12 -10.20 7.11
C LEU A 561 28.45 -9.45 6.94
N ARG A 562 29.58 -10.06 7.29
CA ARG A 562 30.90 -9.45 7.09
C ARG A 562 31.16 -9.14 5.62
N MET A 563 30.99 -10.13 4.75
CA MET A 563 31.18 -9.98 3.30
C MET A 563 30.30 -8.86 2.73
N LEU A 564 29.02 -8.83 3.10
CA LEU A 564 28.10 -7.80 2.63
C LEU A 564 28.47 -6.41 3.14
N ASN A 565 28.80 -6.26 4.43
CA ASN A 565 29.18 -4.96 4.99
C ASN A 565 30.49 -4.44 4.37
N GLU A 566 31.50 -5.29 4.20
CA GLU A 566 32.76 -4.92 3.56
C GLU A 566 32.55 -4.50 2.10
N SER A 567 31.79 -5.30 1.33
CA SER A 567 31.48 -5.01 -0.08
C SER A 567 30.72 -3.69 -0.25
N VAL A 568 29.71 -3.44 0.60
CA VAL A 568 28.94 -2.20 0.56
C VAL A 568 29.79 -1.01 1.01
N LYS A 569 30.63 -1.17 2.03
CA LYS A 569 31.50 -0.10 2.51
C LYS A 569 32.53 0.33 1.46
N GLU A 570 33.07 -0.63 0.72
CA GLU A 570 34.01 -0.37 -0.37
C GLU A 570 33.32 0.33 -1.56
N LYS A 571 32.17 -0.20 -1.99
CA LYS A 571 31.52 0.25 -3.22
C LYS A 571 30.62 1.49 -3.02
N PHE A 572 30.08 1.67 -1.82
CA PHE A 572 29.13 2.72 -1.45
C PHE A 572 29.54 3.39 -0.11
N PRO A 573 30.73 3.99 0.00
CA PRO A 573 31.22 4.57 1.26
C PRO A 573 30.27 5.63 1.86
N PHE A 574 29.62 6.41 1.00
CA PHE A 574 28.62 7.42 1.39
C PHE A 574 27.40 6.84 2.14
N ILE A 575 27.08 5.55 1.97
CA ILE A 575 26.04 4.87 2.76
C ILE A 575 26.47 4.77 4.22
N PHE A 576 27.72 4.39 4.47
CA PHE A 576 28.27 4.30 5.82
C PHE A 576 28.42 5.67 6.46
N GLU A 577 28.81 6.69 5.70
CA GLU A 577 28.83 8.08 6.19
C GLU A 577 27.43 8.54 6.62
N ALA A 578 26.40 8.27 5.80
CA ALA A 578 25.02 8.60 6.14
C ALA A 578 24.52 7.81 7.37
N LEU A 579 24.86 6.52 7.47
CA LEU A 579 24.53 5.67 8.62
C LEU A 579 25.22 6.12 9.90
N GLU A 580 26.50 6.46 9.85
CA GLU A 580 27.28 6.95 10.99
C GLU A 580 26.69 8.25 11.51
N GLN A 581 26.38 9.18 10.62
CA GLN A 581 25.78 10.45 11.01
C GLN A 581 24.34 10.28 11.55
N ALA A 582 23.55 9.35 11.02
CA ALA A 582 22.18 9.10 11.44
C ALA A 582 22.07 8.28 12.73
N PHE A 583 22.97 7.31 12.92
CA PHE A 583 22.90 6.33 14.01
C PHE A 583 24.04 6.43 15.04
N SER A 584 25.04 7.30 14.87
CA SER A 584 26.24 7.40 15.72
C SER A 584 27.04 6.09 15.77
N ASN A 585 28.10 6.01 14.95
CA ASN A 585 29.03 4.88 14.87
C ASN A 585 28.37 3.55 14.46
N SER A 586 27.67 3.54 13.32
CA SER A 586 27.13 2.30 12.74
C SER A 586 28.19 1.63 11.88
N ASP A 587 28.60 0.42 12.25
CA ASP A 587 29.52 -0.44 11.50
C ASP A 587 28.80 -1.43 10.56
N THR A 588 27.46 -1.43 10.58
CA THR A 588 26.66 -2.26 9.70
C THR A 588 25.55 -1.52 8.95
N ALA A 589 25.35 -1.92 7.69
CA ALA A 589 24.25 -1.50 6.83
C ALA A 589 23.03 -2.42 6.89
N PHE A 590 23.09 -3.53 7.64
CA PHE A 590 22.08 -4.60 7.60
C PHE A 590 21.44 -4.89 8.97
N GLU A 591 20.17 -5.32 8.96
CA GLU A 591 19.45 -5.88 10.10
C GLU A 591 18.94 -7.28 9.71
N VAL A 592 19.31 -8.31 10.46
CA VAL A 592 18.74 -9.65 10.28
C VAL A 592 17.40 -9.69 10.98
N LYS A 593 16.33 -9.96 10.23
CA LYS A 593 14.96 -10.03 10.75
C LYS A 593 14.60 -11.39 11.30
N HIS A 594 14.93 -12.44 10.56
CA HIS A 594 14.58 -13.81 10.89
C HIS A 594 15.72 -14.75 10.49
N GLU A 595 15.85 -15.82 11.25
CA GLU A 595 16.81 -16.91 11.04
C GLU A 595 16.06 -18.22 11.16
N PHE A 596 16.20 -19.09 10.16
CA PHE A 596 15.43 -20.33 10.12
C PHE A 596 16.13 -21.42 9.30
N LYS A 597 15.80 -22.68 9.62
CA LYS A 597 16.40 -23.86 8.97
C LYS A 597 15.60 -24.35 7.78
N THR A 598 14.27 -24.36 7.88
CA THR A 598 13.40 -24.90 6.82
C THR A 598 12.28 -23.92 6.53
N PHE A 599 11.96 -23.77 5.25
CA PHE A 599 10.83 -22.95 4.82
C PHE A 599 10.24 -23.39 3.49
N PHE A 600 9.02 -22.94 3.23
CA PHE A 600 8.37 -23.02 1.94
C PHE A 600 8.44 -21.65 1.25
N ASN A 601 9.04 -21.60 0.07
CA ASN A 601 9.05 -20.42 -0.78
C ASN A 601 7.99 -20.59 -1.87
N SER A 602 6.90 -19.82 -1.82
CA SER A 602 5.78 -19.97 -2.76
C SER A 602 5.94 -19.03 -3.96
N ARG A 603 5.94 -17.73 -3.70
CA ARG A 603 6.01 -16.68 -4.74
C ARG A 603 6.45 -15.37 -4.08
N THR A 604 6.56 -14.30 -4.86
CA THR A 604 6.89 -12.97 -4.34
C THR A 604 5.99 -12.60 -3.15
N ARG A 605 6.60 -12.35 -1.98
CA ARG A 605 5.94 -12.03 -0.69
C ARG A 605 5.03 -13.14 -0.14
N ALA A 606 5.29 -14.39 -0.48
CA ALA A 606 4.64 -15.57 0.09
C ALA A 606 5.71 -16.62 0.47
N ASN A 607 6.06 -16.65 1.75
CA ASN A 607 7.13 -17.48 2.30
C ASN A 607 6.74 -17.85 3.74
N VAL A 608 6.98 -19.09 4.16
CA VAL A 608 6.70 -19.50 5.56
C VAL A 608 7.75 -20.50 6.05
N SER A 609 8.40 -20.18 7.16
CA SER A 609 9.34 -21.11 7.80
C SER A 609 8.67 -21.99 8.84
N VAL A 610 9.28 -23.13 9.11
CA VAL A 610 8.86 -24.13 10.10
C VAL A 610 10.06 -24.53 10.97
N GLY A 611 9.84 -24.74 12.27
CA GLY A 611 10.89 -25.04 13.26
C GLY A 611 10.73 -24.26 14.57
N GLU A 612 11.62 -24.50 15.53
CA GLU A 612 11.66 -23.76 16.80
C GLU A 612 12.26 -22.35 16.60
N GLY A 613 11.53 -21.29 16.99
CA GLY A 613 11.99 -19.89 16.96
C GLY A 613 11.12 -18.91 16.15
N GLU A 614 11.46 -17.62 16.18
CA GLU A 614 10.79 -16.59 15.36
C GLU A 614 11.19 -16.75 13.89
N GLY A 615 10.27 -17.25 13.08
CA GLY A 615 10.47 -17.50 11.66
C GLY A 615 9.86 -16.46 10.72
N ILE A 616 10.14 -16.56 9.42
CA ILE A 616 9.46 -15.74 8.42
C ILE A 616 8.04 -16.27 8.14
N MET A 617 7.05 -15.37 8.08
CA MET A 617 5.69 -15.67 7.59
C MET A 617 5.13 -14.51 6.75
N ALA A 618 5.52 -14.50 5.48
CA ALA A 618 4.92 -13.64 4.48
C ALA A 618 3.69 -14.35 3.87
N LYS A 619 2.50 -13.79 4.05
CA LYS A 619 1.23 -14.49 3.76
C LYS A 619 0.71 -14.31 2.33
N GLY A 620 1.41 -13.59 1.44
CA GLY A 620 0.96 -13.43 0.05
C GLY A 620 -0.47 -12.86 -0.10
N SER A 621 -0.88 -11.97 0.80
CA SER A 621 -2.25 -11.41 0.96
C SER A 621 -3.28 -12.28 1.67
N TYR A 622 -2.93 -13.49 2.11
CA TYR A 622 -3.78 -14.32 2.98
C TYR A 622 -3.92 -13.68 4.36
N ARG A 623 -5.16 -13.56 4.84
CA ARG A 623 -5.45 -13.00 6.17
C ARG A 623 -5.87 -14.09 7.15
N GLY A 624 -6.49 -15.15 6.63
CA GLY A 624 -7.07 -16.21 7.41
C GLY A 624 -8.38 -15.80 8.09
N ASN A 625 -9.17 -16.83 8.39
CA ASN A 625 -10.38 -16.74 9.19
C ASN A 625 -10.03 -16.61 10.69
N ASP A 626 -11.05 -16.53 11.54
CA ASP A 626 -10.84 -16.32 12.98
C ASP A 626 -10.16 -17.51 13.66
N VAL A 627 -10.37 -18.73 13.16
CA VAL A 627 -9.64 -19.93 13.60
C VAL A 627 -8.14 -19.71 13.43
N PHE A 628 -7.69 -19.33 12.24
CA PHE A 628 -6.28 -19.06 11.96
C PHE A 628 -5.72 -17.91 12.81
N ARG A 629 -6.49 -16.86 13.06
CA ARG A 629 -6.03 -15.70 13.84
C ARG A 629 -5.82 -16.02 15.32
N ASN A 630 -6.61 -16.94 15.85
CA ASN A 630 -6.58 -17.35 17.25
C ASN A 630 -5.54 -18.45 17.55
N LEU A 631 -4.89 -19.01 16.53
CA LEU A 631 -3.75 -19.92 16.70
C LEU A 631 -2.56 -19.19 17.34
N SER A 632 -1.69 -19.93 18.05
CA SER A 632 -0.36 -19.44 18.40
C SER A 632 0.46 -19.16 17.14
N GLU A 633 1.52 -18.34 17.24
CA GLU A 633 2.34 -18.03 16.06
C GLU A 633 2.96 -19.28 15.43
N ASP A 634 3.50 -20.21 16.21
CA ASP A 634 4.03 -21.48 15.69
C ASP A 634 2.95 -22.31 14.97
N ALA A 635 1.74 -22.37 15.54
CA ALA A 635 0.62 -23.07 14.92
C ALA A 635 0.16 -22.37 13.63
N LYS A 636 0.25 -21.04 13.52
CA LYS A 636 -0.01 -20.31 12.26
C LYS A 636 1.00 -20.68 11.19
N HIS A 637 2.28 -20.77 11.55
CA HIS A 637 3.34 -21.19 10.63
C HIS A 637 3.07 -22.60 10.11
N HIS A 638 2.78 -23.55 11.01
CA HIS A 638 2.54 -24.94 10.63
C HIS A 638 1.27 -25.07 9.77
N PHE A 639 0.18 -24.40 10.16
CA PHE A 639 -1.07 -24.39 9.40
C PHE A 639 -0.86 -23.84 7.99
N PHE A 640 -0.19 -22.70 7.86
CA PHE A 640 -0.01 -22.04 6.56
C PHE A 640 0.97 -22.81 5.68
N PHE A 641 2.04 -23.36 6.26
CA PHE A 641 2.95 -24.27 5.57
C PHE A 641 2.23 -25.48 5.00
N GLU A 642 1.45 -26.20 5.83
CA GLU A 642 0.68 -27.36 5.39
C GLU A 642 -0.30 -26.98 4.29
N ALA A 643 -1.04 -25.89 4.45
CA ALA A 643 -1.98 -25.39 3.44
C ALA A 643 -1.31 -25.09 2.09
N LEU A 644 -0.07 -24.62 2.08
CA LEU A 644 0.69 -24.36 0.84
C LEU A 644 1.19 -25.66 0.19
N VAL A 645 1.71 -26.59 0.99
CA VAL A 645 2.30 -27.84 0.46
C VAL A 645 1.23 -28.80 -0.05
N THR A 646 0.09 -28.91 0.64
CA THR A 646 -0.96 -29.89 0.29
C THR A 646 -2.04 -29.32 -0.64
N ARG A 647 -1.88 -28.09 -1.15
CA ARG A 647 -2.89 -27.47 -2.01
C ARG A 647 -3.05 -28.24 -3.32
N THR A 648 -4.31 -28.43 -3.73
CA THR A 648 -4.70 -28.94 -5.06
C THR A 648 -5.28 -27.84 -5.94
N GLY A 649 -5.28 -26.59 -5.46
CA GLY A 649 -5.86 -25.44 -6.13
C GLY A 649 -5.57 -24.13 -5.41
N LYS A 650 -6.42 -23.14 -5.63
CA LYS A 650 -6.36 -21.86 -4.91
C LYS A 650 -6.77 -22.05 -3.45
N ILE A 651 -6.09 -21.36 -2.54
CA ILE A 651 -6.43 -21.36 -1.12
C ILE A 651 -7.56 -20.36 -0.89
N ARG A 652 -8.64 -20.82 -0.27
CA ARG A 652 -9.79 -20.00 0.11
C ARG A 652 -9.44 -19.16 1.34
N ASP A 653 -9.43 -17.83 1.18
CA ASP A 653 -9.27 -16.85 2.25
C ASP A 653 -10.64 -16.27 2.60
N GLU A 654 -11.20 -16.73 3.72
CA GLU A 654 -12.42 -16.17 4.29
C GLU A 654 -12.05 -15.08 5.27
N ARG A 655 -12.50 -13.86 4.97
CA ARG A 655 -12.18 -12.70 5.79
C ARG A 655 -13.41 -11.85 6.02
N VAL A 656 -13.61 -11.52 7.28
CA VAL A 656 -14.51 -10.45 7.65
C VAL A 656 -13.88 -9.12 7.24
N SER A 657 -14.62 -8.32 6.48
CA SER A 657 -14.21 -6.98 6.11
C SER A 657 -15.40 -6.05 6.11
N LEU A 658 -15.19 -4.83 6.56
CA LEU A 658 -16.20 -3.78 6.46
C LEU A 658 -16.39 -3.38 4.98
N PRO A 659 -17.61 -2.98 4.58
CA PRO A 659 -17.87 -2.44 3.25
C PRO A 659 -16.97 -1.24 3.02
N SER A 660 -16.55 -1.04 1.77
CA SER A 660 -15.83 0.19 1.45
C SER A 660 -16.81 1.36 1.54
N TYR A 661 -16.29 2.56 1.77
CA TYR A 661 -17.15 3.74 1.76
C TYR A 661 -17.95 3.91 0.47
N LYS A 662 -17.33 3.57 -0.67
CA LYS A 662 -18.01 3.58 -1.96
C LYS A 662 -19.28 2.73 -1.89
N ASP A 663 -19.22 1.57 -1.24
CA ASP A 663 -20.38 0.70 -1.08
C ASP A 663 -21.41 1.30 -0.12
N VAL A 664 -20.97 1.98 0.94
CA VAL A 664 -21.83 2.64 1.92
C VAL A 664 -22.61 3.79 1.28
N VAL A 665 -21.95 4.68 0.52
CA VAL A 665 -22.61 5.85 -0.12
C VAL A 665 -23.38 5.48 -1.38
N LYS A 666 -22.77 4.70 -2.28
CA LYS A 666 -23.39 4.42 -3.59
C LYS A 666 -24.42 3.32 -3.54
N HIS A 667 -24.21 2.34 -2.67
CA HIS A 667 -25.06 1.16 -2.58
C HIS A 667 -25.86 1.12 -1.27
N ASN A 668 -25.88 2.22 -0.49
CA ASN A 668 -26.56 2.33 0.81
C ASN A 668 -26.28 1.15 1.74
N LYS A 669 -25.06 0.58 1.67
CA LYS A 669 -24.69 -0.52 2.54
C LYS A 669 -24.54 -0.04 3.98
N VAL A 670 -25.05 -0.81 4.93
CA VAL A 670 -24.79 -0.58 6.36
C VAL A 670 -23.33 -0.91 6.65
N PHE A 671 -22.69 -0.13 7.52
CA PHE A 671 -21.29 -0.31 7.91
C PHE A 671 -21.11 -1.50 8.88
N MET A 672 -21.50 -2.70 8.42
CA MET A 672 -21.40 -3.96 9.17
C MET A 672 -20.37 -4.90 8.54
N ASN A 673 -19.83 -5.78 9.36
CA ASN A 673 -18.88 -6.80 8.95
C ASN A 673 -19.48 -7.72 7.87
N GLU A 674 -18.88 -7.74 6.67
CA GLU A 674 -19.25 -8.65 5.59
C GLU A 674 -18.18 -9.74 5.44
N MET A 675 -18.63 -11.00 5.33
CA MET A 675 -17.74 -12.09 4.93
C MET A 675 -17.38 -11.91 3.45
N LYS A 676 -16.09 -11.77 3.16
CA LYS A 676 -15.54 -11.83 1.80
C LYS A 676 -14.71 -13.08 1.64
N VAL A 677 -15.00 -13.80 0.57
CA VAL A 677 -14.22 -14.98 0.16
C VAL A 677 -13.32 -14.57 -1.00
N ALA A 678 -12.03 -14.83 -0.88
CA ALA A 678 -11.07 -14.67 -1.96
C ALA A 678 -10.34 -16.00 -2.21
N ASN A 679 -10.26 -16.43 -3.46
CA ASN A 679 -9.50 -17.62 -3.85
C ASN A 679 -8.10 -17.17 -4.31
N LEU A 680 -7.10 -17.38 -3.45
CA LEU A 680 -5.72 -16.93 -3.66
C LEU A 680 -4.90 -18.04 -4.33
N SER A 681 -4.31 -17.75 -5.48
CA SER A 681 -3.27 -18.61 -6.06
C SER A 681 -1.95 -18.38 -5.32
N PHE A 682 -1.28 -19.48 -5.01
CA PHE A 682 0.07 -19.56 -4.45
C PHE A 682 1.03 -20.26 -5.41
N ASP A 683 0.64 -20.31 -6.69
CA ASP A 683 1.52 -20.75 -7.76
C ASP A 683 2.67 -19.76 -7.90
N PHE A 684 3.78 -20.26 -8.45
CA PHE A 684 4.91 -19.43 -8.80
C PHE A 684 4.45 -18.26 -9.70
N ASP A 685 5.00 -17.06 -9.49
CA ASP A 685 4.47 -15.85 -10.15
C ASP A 685 4.95 -15.66 -11.59
N PHE A 686 5.90 -16.48 -12.06
CA PHE A 686 6.48 -16.46 -13.40
C PHE A 686 7.11 -15.12 -13.79
N LYS A 687 7.53 -14.30 -12.82
CA LYS A 687 8.41 -13.15 -13.09
C LYS A 687 9.80 -13.56 -13.57
N ARG A 688 10.11 -14.85 -13.48
CA ARG A 688 11.36 -15.50 -13.85
C ARG A 688 11.07 -16.82 -14.55
N MET A 689 12.03 -17.33 -15.30
CA MET A 689 11.94 -18.63 -15.97
C MET A 689 12.27 -19.75 -14.99
N ILE A 690 11.56 -20.88 -15.06
CA ILE A 690 11.89 -22.07 -14.28
C ILE A 690 13.19 -22.67 -14.82
N ASP A 691 14.16 -22.93 -13.94
CA ASP A 691 15.38 -23.64 -14.30
C ASP A 691 15.15 -25.15 -14.25
N MET A 692 14.67 -25.72 -15.36
CA MET A 692 14.22 -27.12 -15.45
C MET A 692 15.22 -28.17 -14.89
N PRO A 693 16.54 -28.06 -15.13
CA PRO A 693 17.55 -28.93 -14.50
C PRO A 693 17.57 -28.92 -12.96
N THR A 694 17.09 -27.86 -12.31
CA THR A 694 17.13 -27.73 -10.85
C THR A 694 15.92 -28.33 -10.15
N ILE A 695 14.93 -28.83 -10.89
CA ILE A 695 13.74 -29.44 -10.31
C ILE A 695 14.12 -30.74 -9.58
N GLN A 696 13.88 -30.76 -8.28
CA GLN A 696 14.08 -31.91 -7.41
C GLN A 696 12.98 -32.00 -6.36
N THR A 697 12.64 -33.22 -5.95
CA THR A 697 11.63 -33.44 -4.90
C THR A 697 12.28 -33.30 -3.54
N ASN A 698 11.94 -32.23 -2.82
CA ASN A 698 12.42 -31.98 -1.47
C ASN A 698 11.42 -32.48 -0.44
N GLN A 699 11.93 -32.85 0.73
CA GLN A 699 11.13 -33.39 1.82
C GLN A 699 11.42 -32.69 3.13
N THR A 700 10.40 -32.60 3.98
CA THR A 700 10.55 -32.18 5.38
C THR A 700 9.51 -32.87 6.27
N VAL A 701 9.82 -32.97 7.56
CA VAL A 701 8.91 -33.54 8.56
C VAL A 701 8.39 -32.43 9.45
N LEU A 702 7.07 -32.35 9.58
CA LEU A 702 6.39 -31.38 10.44
C LEU A 702 5.33 -32.11 11.26
N ASN A 703 5.38 -31.97 12.59
CA ASN A 703 4.48 -32.66 13.52
C ASN A 703 4.39 -34.19 13.27
N GLY A 704 5.52 -34.84 12.93
CA GLY A 704 5.58 -36.27 12.62
C GLY A 704 5.00 -36.68 11.25
N LYS A 705 4.51 -35.73 10.45
CA LYS A 705 4.02 -35.95 9.08
C LYS A 705 5.10 -35.59 8.07
N LEU A 706 5.36 -36.50 7.14
CA LEU A 706 6.28 -36.28 6.02
C LEU A 706 5.58 -35.47 4.92
N PHE A 707 6.20 -34.37 4.52
CA PHE A 707 5.77 -33.51 3.42
C PHE A 707 6.79 -33.59 2.29
N SER A 708 6.32 -33.65 1.05
CA SER A 708 7.15 -33.73 -0.15
C SER A 708 6.63 -32.77 -1.22
N TYR A 709 7.53 -32.05 -1.89
CA TYR A 709 7.18 -31.05 -2.89
C TYR A 709 8.31 -30.87 -3.91
N ASP A 710 7.96 -30.64 -5.18
CA ASP A 710 8.94 -30.36 -6.23
C ASP A 710 9.47 -28.93 -6.10
N SER A 711 10.74 -28.81 -5.74
CA SER A 711 11.45 -27.55 -5.54
C SER A 711 12.36 -27.23 -6.73
N PHE A 712 12.53 -25.95 -7.05
CA PHE A 712 13.41 -25.50 -8.15
C PHE A 712 13.94 -24.08 -7.95
N PHE A 713 14.98 -23.73 -8.71
CA PHE A 713 15.50 -22.38 -8.89
C PHE A 713 15.10 -21.80 -10.25
N THR A 714 15.45 -20.54 -10.50
CA THR A 714 14.93 -19.77 -11.63
C THR A 714 16.00 -18.95 -12.34
N LEU A 715 15.85 -18.81 -13.65
CA LEU A 715 16.68 -17.99 -14.53
C LEU A 715 15.99 -16.65 -14.83
N PRO A 716 16.75 -15.59 -15.15
CA PRO A 716 16.14 -14.36 -15.64
C PRO A 716 15.42 -14.63 -16.96
N LEU A 717 14.35 -13.87 -17.21
CA LEU A 717 13.71 -13.86 -18.53
C LEU A 717 14.59 -13.09 -19.51
N GLU A 718 14.55 -13.42 -20.80
CA GLU A 718 15.27 -12.68 -21.82
C GLU A 718 14.72 -11.27 -21.97
N THR A 719 13.39 -11.11 -21.98
CA THR A 719 12.71 -9.83 -22.17
C THR A 719 11.43 -9.71 -21.33
N VAL A 720 10.83 -8.51 -21.28
CA VAL A 720 9.53 -8.29 -20.62
C VAL A 720 8.37 -8.96 -21.38
N GLU A 721 8.47 -9.12 -22.69
CA GLU A 721 7.46 -9.80 -23.52
C GLU A 721 7.35 -11.29 -23.16
N GLU A 722 8.44 -11.92 -22.76
CA GLU A 722 8.42 -13.31 -22.25
C GLU A 722 7.57 -13.40 -20.97
N TYR A 723 7.75 -12.45 -20.05
CA TYR A 723 6.95 -12.35 -18.84
C TYR A 723 5.46 -12.21 -19.18
N GLU A 724 5.12 -11.30 -20.09
CA GLU A 724 3.73 -11.06 -20.47
C GLU A 724 3.09 -12.31 -21.12
N SER A 725 3.85 -13.07 -21.89
CA SER A 725 3.39 -14.30 -22.53
C SER A 725 3.15 -15.41 -21.51
N LEU A 726 4.12 -15.64 -20.60
CA LEU A 726 4.01 -16.64 -19.53
C LEU A 726 2.86 -16.30 -18.57
N HIS A 727 2.71 -15.03 -18.22
CA HIS A 727 1.68 -14.60 -17.28
C HIS A 727 0.26 -14.73 -17.88
N LYS A 728 0.08 -14.45 -19.18
CA LYS A 728 -1.19 -14.73 -19.89
C LYS A 728 -1.55 -16.21 -19.83
N TYR A 729 -0.57 -17.10 -20.04
CA TYR A 729 -0.79 -18.54 -19.99
C TYR A 729 -1.13 -19.02 -18.58
N ARG A 730 -0.40 -18.54 -17.57
CA ARG A 730 -0.69 -18.89 -16.17
C ARG A 730 -2.12 -18.49 -15.78
N ASP A 731 -2.57 -17.30 -16.17
CA ASP A 731 -3.93 -16.83 -15.84
C ASP A 731 -5.04 -17.62 -16.55
N SER A 732 -4.74 -18.29 -17.68
CA SER A 732 -5.68 -19.19 -18.35
C SER A 732 -5.66 -20.63 -17.82
N TYR A 733 -4.65 -20.99 -17.03
CA TYR A 733 -4.53 -22.33 -16.45
C TYR A 733 -5.52 -22.50 -15.27
N ALA A 734 -6.43 -23.46 -15.40
CA ALA A 734 -7.46 -23.72 -14.39
C ALA A 734 -6.98 -24.56 -13.20
N GLY A 735 -5.88 -25.31 -13.37
CA GLY A 735 -5.31 -26.20 -12.36
C GLY A 735 -4.43 -25.50 -11.33
N CYS A 736 -3.95 -26.30 -10.37
CA CYS A 736 -2.84 -25.93 -9.50
C CYS A 736 -1.54 -26.18 -10.24
N VAL A 737 -0.51 -25.34 -10.10
CA VAL A 737 0.81 -25.60 -10.66
C VAL A 737 1.74 -25.99 -9.52
N ASN A 738 1.84 -27.30 -9.24
CA ASN A 738 2.57 -27.83 -8.07
C ASN A 738 3.42 -29.08 -8.35
N ASN A 739 3.47 -29.59 -9.58
CA ASN A 739 4.26 -30.77 -9.92
C ASN A 739 5.08 -30.61 -11.20
N ARG A 740 6.12 -31.44 -11.33
CA ARG A 740 7.07 -31.44 -12.46
C ARG A 740 6.40 -31.46 -13.83
N SER A 741 5.35 -32.26 -14.03
CA SER A 741 4.64 -32.35 -15.31
C SER A 741 3.95 -31.03 -15.68
N GLU A 742 3.36 -30.34 -14.72
CA GLU A 742 2.73 -29.04 -14.96
C GLU A 742 3.75 -27.95 -15.27
N TYR A 743 4.87 -27.92 -14.55
CA TYR A 743 5.99 -27.01 -14.84
C TYR A 743 6.53 -27.24 -16.26
N ALA A 744 6.74 -28.51 -16.64
CA ALA A 744 7.18 -28.88 -17.98
C ALA A 744 6.17 -28.47 -19.06
N ASN A 745 4.87 -28.68 -18.82
CA ASN A 745 3.82 -28.30 -19.76
C ASN A 745 3.75 -26.79 -19.99
N ILE A 746 3.87 -25.98 -18.93
CA ILE A 746 3.96 -24.52 -19.04
C ILE A 746 5.18 -24.12 -19.85
N HIS A 747 6.33 -24.69 -19.54
CA HIS A 747 7.60 -24.38 -20.18
C HIS A 747 7.64 -24.80 -21.66
N GLN A 748 7.07 -25.97 -22.01
CA GLN A 748 7.01 -26.47 -23.38
C GLN A 748 6.06 -25.63 -24.24
N LYS A 749 4.86 -25.30 -23.74
CA LYS A 749 3.92 -24.44 -24.46
C LYS A 749 4.47 -23.04 -24.67
N TYR A 750 5.23 -22.50 -23.70
CA TYR A 750 5.98 -21.27 -23.89
C TYR A 750 6.97 -21.36 -25.07
N ARG A 751 7.82 -22.41 -25.12
CA ARG A 751 8.76 -22.62 -26.23
C ARG A 751 8.06 -22.71 -27.60
N HIS A 752 6.88 -23.31 -27.65
CA HIS A 752 6.10 -23.35 -28.89
C HIS A 752 5.56 -21.97 -29.29
N LEU A 753 5.13 -21.14 -28.33
CA LEU A 753 4.70 -19.76 -28.60
C LEU A 753 5.86 -18.84 -29.01
N SER A 754 7.07 -19.03 -28.48
CA SER A 754 8.23 -18.18 -28.76
C SER A 754 8.99 -18.54 -30.04
N THR A 755 8.83 -19.76 -30.57
CA THR A 755 9.50 -20.22 -31.80
C THR A 755 8.77 -19.91 -33.11
N GLY A 756 7.67 -19.15 -33.05
CA GLY A 756 7.00 -18.65 -34.26
C GLY A 756 6.32 -19.72 -35.12
N THR A 757 6.16 -20.95 -34.61
CA THR A 757 5.28 -21.94 -35.24
C THR A 757 3.83 -21.60 -34.89
N GLU A 758 3.27 -20.60 -35.58
CA GLU A 758 1.84 -20.34 -35.58
C GLU A 758 1.10 -21.58 -36.13
N THR A 759 0.69 -22.47 -35.24
CA THR A 759 -0.67 -23.00 -35.36
C THR A 759 -1.55 -21.99 -34.65
N ARG A 760 -2.28 -21.18 -35.44
CA ARG A 760 -3.18 -20.13 -34.97
C ARG A 760 -4.04 -20.62 -33.80
N TYR A 761 -3.67 -20.25 -32.57
CA TYR A 761 -4.59 -20.32 -31.44
C TYR A 761 -5.50 -19.09 -31.53
N ASN A 762 -6.70 -19.31 -32.07
CA ASN A 762 -7.72 -18.28 -32.23
C ASN A 762 -8.53 -18.12 -30.93
N PRO A 763 -8.44 -16.98 -30.20
CA PRO A 763 -9.13 -16.80 -28.93
C PRO A 763 -10.65 -16.73 -29.05
N LYS A 764 -11.21 -16.77 -30.28
CA LYS A 764 -12.65 -16.88 -30.54
C LYS A 764 -13.20 -18.31 -30.40
N MET A 765 -12.39 -19.30 -30.05
CA MET A 765 -12.82 -20.70 -29.99
C MET A 765 -13.81 -21.05 -28.87
N ASN A 766 -14.01 -20.22 -27.84
CA ASN A 766 -15.00 -20.55 -26.81
C ASN A 766 -16.46 -20.38 -27.25
N SER A 767 -16.77 -19.60 -28.29
CA SER A 767 -18.12 -19.54 -28.88
C SER A 767 -18.27 -20.40 -30.14
N GLN A 768 -17.17 -20.75 -30.81
CA GLN A 768 -17.15 -21.70 -31.93
C GLN A 768 -17.22 -23.16 -31.46
N ASN A 769 -16.74 -23.51 -30.26
CA ASN A 769 -16.81 -24.87 -29.74
C ASN A 769 -18.25 -25.38 -29.58
N GLU A 770 -19.22 -24.55 -29.21
CA GLU A 770 -20.64 -24.97 -29.16
C GLU A 770 -21.24 -25.20 -30.57
N GLN A 771 -20.87 -24.37 -31.56
CA GLN A 771 -21.34 -24.52 -32.94
C GLN A 771 -20.69 -25.71 -33.65
N HIS A 772 -19.40 -25.95 -33.40
CA HIS A 772 -18.70 -27.14 -33.88
C HIS A 772 -19.20 -28.42 -33.19
N LEU A 773 -19.60 -28.35 -31.91
CA LEU A 773 -20.18 -29.50 -31.20
C LEU A 773 -21.57 -29.88 -31.71
N ASP A 774 -22.44 -28.88 -31.97
CA ASP A 774 -23.75 -29.10 -32.60
C ASP A 774 -23.59 -29.64 -34.03
N TYR A 775 -22.57 -29.21 -34.76
CA TYR A 775 -22.23 -29.72 -36.09
C TYR A 775 -21.72 -31.17 -36.06
N VAL A 776 -20.77 -31.49 -35.18
CA VAL A 776 -20.24 -32.86 -35.00
C VAL A 776 -21.33 -33.82 -34.56
N CYS A 777 -22.20 -33.42 -33.63
CA CYS A 777 -23.34 -34.24 -33.21
C CYS A 777 -24.35 -34.47 -34.35
N LYS A 778 -24.59 -33.48 -35.22
CA LYS A 778 -25.46 -33.63 -36.40
C LYS A 778 -24.87 -34.58 -37.44
N GLU A 779 -23.57 -34.51 -37.70
CA GLU A 779 -22.90 -35.40 -38.65
C GLU A 779 -22.82 -36.84 -38.12
N LEU A 780 -22.58 -37.06 -36.83
CA LEU A 780 -22.68 -38.39 -36.21
C LEU A 780 -24.11 -38.97 -36.33
N LEU A 781 -25.14 -38.17 -36.06
CA LEU A 781 -26.54 -38.60 -36.24
C LEU A 781 -26.90 -38.88 -37.70
N LYS A 782 -26.29 -38.16 -38.65
CA LYS A 782 -26.44 -38.38 -40.09
C LYS A 782 -25.81 -39.69 -40.52
N MET A 783 -24.61 -40.03 -40.02
CA MET A 783 -23.97 -41.33 -40.27
C MET A 783 -24.80 -42.51 -39.73
N VAL A 784 -25.42 -42.35 -38.56
CA VAL A 784 -26.34 -43.36 -37.99
C VAL A 784 -27.59 -43.52 -38.86
N ARG A 785 -28.22 -42.42 -39.31
CA ARG A 785 -29.45 -42.46 -40.13
C ARG A 785 -29.22 -42.93 -41.56
N GLN A 786 -28.02 -42.77 -42.10
CA GLN A 786 -27.63 -43.21 -43.43
C GLN A 786 -27.14 -44.68 -43.46
N GLY A 787 -27.14 -45.38 -42.32
CA GLY A 787 -26.66 -46.76 -42.23
C GLY A 787 -25.16 -46.91 -42.51
N MET A 788 -24.39 -45.82 -42.36
CA MET A 788 -22.94 -45.80 -42.64
C MET A 788 -22.08 -46.21 -41.44
N LEU A 789 -22.69 -46.32 -40.27
CA LEU A 789 -22.10 -46.90 -39.07
C LEU A 789 -22.69 -48.31 -38.89
N THR A 790 -21.86 -49.27 -38.50
CA THR A 790 -22.31 -50.65 -38.25
C THR A 790 -23.40 -50.67 -37.17
N ASP A 791 -24.31 -51.66 -37.20
CA ASP A 791 -25.43 -51.79 -36.26
C ASP A 791 -25.02 -51.70 -34.78
N LYS A 792 -23.77 -52.02 -34.45
CA LYS A 792 -23.17 -51.85 -33.11
C LYS A 792 -23.12 -50.38 -32.66
N LEU A 793 -22.69 -49.45 -33.51
CA LEU A 793 -22.50 -48.03 -33.17
C LEU A 793 -23.84 -47.27 -33.09
N ALA A 794 -24.85 -47.69 -33.87
CA ALA A 794 -26.20 -47.13 -33.79
C ALA A 794 -26.94 -47.48 -32.49
N SER A 795 -26.50 -48.53 -31.79
CA SER A 795 -27.09 -49.01 -30.53
C SER A 795 -26.51 -48.34 -29.27
N LEU A 796 -25.44 -47.56 -29.41
CA LEU A 796 -24.75 -46.91 -28.30
C LEU A 796 -25.54 -45.74 -27.72
N ASN A 797 -25.50 -45.61 -26.39
CA ASN A 797 -26.12 -44.49 -25.71
C ASN A 797 -25.21 -43.23 -25.80
N SER A 798 -25.72 -42.06 -25.37
CA SER A 798 -24.96 -40.80 -25.48
C SER A 798 -23.68 -40.77 -24.65
N LYS A 799 -23.58 -41.60 -23.61
CA LYS A 799 -22.38 -41.74 -22.77
C LYS A 799 -21.32 -42.59 -23.47
N ASP A 800 -21.70 -43.72 -24.05
CA ASP A 800 -20.77 -44.58 -24.77
C ASP A 800 -20.20 -43.88 -26.02
N LEU A 801 -21.04 -43.12 -26.72
CA LEU A 801 -20.61 -42.29 -27.86
C LEU A 801 -19.68 -41.15 -27.43
N TYR A 802 -19.93 -40.54 -26.27
CA TYR A 802 -19.04 -39.52 -25.71
C TYR A 802 -17.69 -40.11 -25.35
N ASP A 803 -17.66 -41.25 -24.66
CA ASP A 803 -16.42 -41.90 -24.24
C ASP A 803 -15.59 -42.37 -25.46
N LEU A 804 -16.25 -42.90 -26.49
CA LEU A 804 -15.61 -43.23 -27.77
C LEU A 804 -15.03 -41.98 -28.47
N PHE A 805 -15.77 -40.87 -28.45
CA PHE A 805 -15.34 -39.59 -29.03
C PHE A 805 -14.12 -39.02 -28.28
N MET A 806 -14.16 -38.98 -26.95
CA MET A 806 -13.04 -38.50 -26.12
C MET A 806 -11.80 -39.39 -26.21
N THR A 807 -11.97 -40.68 -26.47
CA THR A 807 -10.85 -41.62 -26.64
C THR A 807 -10.13 -41.44 -27.98
N ASN A 808 -10.86 -41.02 -29.03
CA ASN A 808 -10.35 -40.99 -30.40
C ASN A 808 -10.18 -39.57 -30.98
N CYS A 809 -10.55 -38.52 -30.23
CA CYS A 809 -10.43 -37.12 -30.64
C CYS A 809 -9.76 -36.31 -29.52
N GLU A 810 -8.73 -35.52 -29.85
CA GLU A 810 -8.00 -34.65 -28.91
C GLU A 810 -8.78 -33.37 -28.53
N TRP A 811 -10.08 -33.49 -28.23
CA TRP A 811 -10.95 -32.35 -27.94
C TRP A 811 -11.33 -32.34 -26.46
N ASP A 812 -11.32 -31.16 -25.83
CA ASP A 812 -11.70 -30.98 -24.42
C ASP A 812 -13.15 -30.49 -24.31
N ILE A 813 -14.10 -31.43 -24.22
CA ILE A 813 -15.54 -31.16 -24.13
C ILE A 813 -16.13 -31.90 -22.93
N SER A 814 -16.97 -31.23 -22.13
CA SER A 814 -17.67 -31.88 -21.02
C SER A 814 -18.80 -32.80 -21.50
N TYR A 815 -19.03 -33.90 -20.79
CA TYR A 815 -20.14 -34.83 -21.08
C TYR A 815 -21.50 -34.12 -21.12
N GLU A 816 -21.69 -33.11 -20.27
CA GLU A 816 -22.93 -32.36 -20.17
C GLU A 816 -23.21 -31.51 -21.42
N ALA A 817 -22.18 -30.85 -21.96
CA ALA A 817 -22.27 -30.11 -23.22
C ALA A 817 -22.55 -31.06 -24.41
N PHE A 818 -21.86 -32.20 -24.47
CA PHE A 818 -22.06 -33.22 -25.49
C PHE A 818 -23.48 -33.81 -25.45
N ASN A 819 -23.96 -34.19 -24.26
CA ASN A 819 -25.27 -34.79 -24.07
C ASN A 819 -26.40 -33.79 -24.41
N ASN A 820 -26.22 -32.50 -24.11
CA ASN A 820 -27.16 -31.45 -24.48
C ASN A 820 -27.22 -31.22 -26.00
N ALA A 821 -26.09 -31.27 -26.70
CA ALA A 821 -26.03 -31.19 -28.16
C ALA A 821 -26.65 -32.44 -28.83
N PHE A 822 -26.33 -33.63 -28.33
CA PHE A 822 -26.89 -34.91 -28.79
C PHE A 822 -28.42 -34.95 -28.67
N LYS A 823 -28.98 -34.45 -27.55
CA LYS A 823 -30.43 -34.33 -27.34
C LYS A 823 -31.07 -33.34 -28.31
N LYS A 824 -30.43 -32.20 -28.59
CA LYS A 824 -30.91 -31.18 -29.56
C LYS A 824 -30.91 -31.70 -31.01
N GLY A 825 -29.98 -32.59 -31.37
CA GLY A 825 -29.87 -33.17 -32.71
C GLY A 825 -30.95 -34.19 -33.08
N LYS A 826 -31.60 -34.85 -32.10
CA LYS A 826 -32.63 -35.89 -32.36
C LYS A 826 -33.83 -35.42 -33.18
N GLY A 827 -34.14 -34.12 -33.19
CA GLY A 827 -35.35 -33.56 -33.82
C GLY A 827 -35.22 -32.89 -35.19
N ARG A 828 -34.01 -32.74 -35.77
CA ARG A 828 -33.84 -32.00 -37.05
C ARG A 828 -33.60 -32.97 -38.22
N LYS A 829 -34.41 -32.86 -39.28
CA LYS A 829 -34.11 -33.40 -40.62
C LYS A 829 -33.07 -32.48 -41.26
N VAL A 830 -31.88 -32.98 -41.54
CA VAL A 830 -30.81 -32.21 -42.20
C VAL A 830 -30.86 -32.51 -43.69
N MET A 831 -31.03 -31.46 -44.51
CA MET A 831 -30.88 -31.50 -45.97
C MET A 831 -29.37 -31.47 -46.31
N LEU A 832 -28.98 -32.27 -47.29
CA LEU A 832 -27.58 -32.55 -47.66
C LEU A 832 -26.98 -31.46 -48.54
N ASP A 833 -25.78 -30.98 -48.20
CA ASP A 833 -24.82 -30.43 -49.17
C ASP A 833 -23.37 -30.54 -48.65
N GLY A 834 -22.50 -31.22 -49.42
CA GLY A 834 -21.04 -31.18 -49.33
C GLY A 834 -20.32 -32.03 -48.26
N GLU A 835 -19.33 -32.83 -48.68
CA GLU A 835 -18.34 -33.43 -47.78
C GLU A 835 -17.36 -32.36 -47.27
N THR A 836 -17.18 -32.25 -45.95
CA THR A 836 -16.19 -31.35 -45.33
C THR A 836 -14.96 -32.13 -44.85
N PRO A 837 -13.77 -31.52 -44.73
CA PRO A 837 -12.55 -32.18 -44.23
C PRO A 837 -12.69 -32.81 -42.83
N LEU A 838 -13.62 -32.34 -42.02
CA LEU A 838 -13.93 -32.92 -40.71
C LEU A 838 -14.67 -34.27 -40.83
N PHE A 839 -15.47 -34.44 -41.88
CA PHE A 839 -16.22 -35.66 -42.19
C PHE A 839 -15.29 -36.82 -42.55
N SER A 840 -14.21 -36.57 -43.29
CA SER A 840 -13.22 -37.59 -43.65
C SER A 840 -12.40 -38.06 -42.44
N VAL A 841 -12.07 -37.16 -41.50
CA VAL A 841 -11.32 -37.48 -40.27
C VAL A 841 -12.15 -38.34 -39.32
N ILE A 842 -13.41 -37.96 -39.05
CA ILE A 842 -14.30 -38.73 -38.16
C ILE A 842 -14.61 -40.12 -38.76
N LYS A 843 -14.81 -40.19 -40.07
CA LYS A 843 -15.04 -41.45 -40.79
C LYS A 843 -13.81 -42.38 -40.74
N GLN A 844 -12.59 -41.85 -40.88
CA GLN A 844 -11.36 -42.65 -40.74
C GLN A 844 -11.14 -43.16 -39.32
N SER A 845 -11.33 -42.32 -38.29
CA SER A 845 -11.10 -42.72 -36.90
C SER A 845 -12.14 -43.73 -36.38
N LEU A 846 -13.39 -43.64 -36.83
CA LEU A 846 -14.46 -44.56 -36.39
C LEU A 846 -14.49 -45.88 -37.17
N LEU A 847 -14.16 -45.87 -38.47
CA LEU A 847 -14.06 -47.11 -39.26
C LEU A 847 -12.76 -47.88 -38.99
N GLY A 848 -11.71 -47.23 -38.48
CA GLY A 848 -10.49 -47.91 -38.02
C GLY A 848 -10.65 -48.66 -36.69
N ALA A 849 -11.76 -48.46 -35.98
CA ALA A 849 -12.07 -49.07 -34.69
C ALA A 849 -13.03 -50.29 -34.77
N SER A 850 -13.34 -50.78 -35.99
CA SER A 850 -14.22 -51.94 -36.21
C SER A 850 -13.54 -53.28 -36.04
#